data_AF-A0A0S8I6J6-F1
#
_entry.id   AF-A0A0S8I6J6-F1
#
_cell.length_a   1.000
_cell.length_b   1.000
_cell.length_c   1.000
_cell.angle_alpha   90.00
_cell.angle_beta   90.00
_cell.angle_gamma   90.00
#
_symmetry.space_group_name_H-M   'P 1'
#
loop_
_entity.id
_entity.type
_entity.pdbx_description
1 polymer ?
#
loop_
_entity_poly.entity_id
_entity_poly.type
_entity_poly.pdbx_seq_one_letter_code
_entity_poly.pdbx_strand_id
1 'polypeptide(L)'
;MESFFKRFLRQKGSVFLWAFLLVLPPIFILSQAIFSPDIAFLWPDSAASWIRYPTPLSTMTRRYVDQGEFQKDFFIENEKKEQVSIHLKAFRSAELWVNDFPVPLEFSQNWKEGGRGPISPWLKQGANTIRVIVHNPLGPALLWVKVEGLDLPVKTDETWKVRYQTRPYVQAALADDTITNPDSRKFPTPLQSLYRKWVSLLSIFGLSIVVFSAAPLLRKIGKREYLTRIVPLAIFGAWVYLFAEKMVKIDLNIGFDIGYHLEYILFIVKNQRIPMPTEGWSMFHPPFFYFLSAGFLQMIGSLFSWENPFPFLKIIPFLCGIGNVWVSYFLLRLFFQDDRSRILVGILLAGLIPMNIYISAYVGNEPLHAFLIGLSLLACARILRSPEVRCRSMILLGVLLSLALLTKVTAFAVVPVVAIFLLYKLIRVLPSRPGAVVARLGLFLLTLAAIAGWYYARNMIYFGSPFIINWNLPGRVWWQDPGFHTLSYYFGFGQSLQHPYFSGFHSFWDSIYSTFWGDGYLAGEAFLSGRHPFWNYDYMSVVYLLALPATGFLLIGLVQGIRLAFRGKEWNSRVSWAFFVITLYAIFAFFLYGTLKVPVYGQAKAFYLLSAMAPITVFGALGLGVVRDWLASPRLMVVRALFYGWLGTLFTSIYLSFAG
;
A
#
# COMPACT_ATOMS: atom_id res chain seq x y z
N MET A 1 36.86 10.00 31.03
CA MET A 1 37.02 9.88 29.56
C MET A 1 36.49 8.56 28.99
N GLU A 2 36.77 7.41 29.60
CA GLU A 2 36.38 6.09 29.06
C GLU A 2 34.86 5.87 28.91
N SER A 3 34.06 6.37 29.87
CA SER A 3 32.58 6.37 29.82
C SER A 3 32.04 7.22 28.66
N PHE A 4 32.65 8.38 28.40
CA PHE A 4 32.29 9.26 27.29
C PHE A 4 32.64 8.62 25.94
N PHE A 5 33.82 8.02 25.83
CA PHE A 5 34.28 7.36 24.61
C PHE A 5 33.44 6.11 24.26
N LYS A 6 33.09 5.28 25.26
CA LYS A 6 32.15 4.16 25.10
C LYS A 6 30.75 4.61 24.70
N ARG A 7 30.25 5.73 25.26
CA ARG A 7 28.95 6.32 24.90
C ARG A 7 28.96 6.90 23.48
N PHE A 8 30.05 7.55 23.08
CA PHE A 8 30.28 8.11 21.75
C PHE A 8 30.37 7.04 20.66
N LEU A 9 31.14 5.96 20.89
CA LEU A 9 31.22 4.82 19.97
C LEU A 9 29.89 4.07 19.82
N ARG A 10 29.15 3.88 20.92
CA ARG A 10 27.78 3.33 20.88
C ARG A 10 26.83 4.22 20.07
N GLN A 11 26.98 5.53 20.16
CA GLN A 11 26.17 6.50 19.42
C GLN A 11 26.45 6.48 17.91
N LYS A 12 27.72 6.39 17.49
CA LYS A 12 28.08 6.29 16.06
C LYS A 12 27.62 4.96 15.45
N GLY A 13 27.79 3.84 16.16
CA GLY A 13 27.36 2.53 15.67
C GLY A 13 25.85 2.40 15.46
N SER A 14 25.03 3.08 16.29
CA SER A 14 23.57 3.08 16.11
C SER A 14 23.11 3.95 14.95
N VAL A 15 23.74 5.11 14.75
CA VAL A 15 23.49 5.97 13.56
C VAL A 15 23.77 5.19 12.28
N PHE A 16 24.89 4.47 12.22
CA PHE A 16 25.25 3.67 11.05
C PHE A 16 24.22 2.57 10.77
N LEU A 17 23.77 1.83 11.80
CA LEU A 17 22.74 0.80 11.64
C LEU A 17 21.43 1.38 11.11
N TRP A 18 20.97 2.51 11.64
CA TRP A 18 19.75 3.16 11.16
C TRP A 18 19.88 3.65 9.72
N ALA A 19 21.02 4.27 9.37
CA ALA A 19 21.28 4.70 8.01
C ALA A 19 21.31 3.51 7.03
N PHE A 20 21.96 2.42 7.40
CA PHE A 20 22.01 1.19 6.60
C PHE A 20 20.61 0.62 6.33
N LEU A 21 19.76 0.53 7.37
CA LEU A 21 18.38 0.04 7.24
C LEU A 21 17.48 0.95 6.37
N LEU A 22 17.83 2.24 6.23
CA LEU A 22 17.11 3.19 5.37
C LEU A 22 17.59 3.16 3.90
N VAL A 23 18.86 2.82 3.66
CA VAL A 23 19.48 2.89 2.32
C VAL A 23 19.42 1.56 1.56
N LEU A 24 19.31 0.42 2.24
CA LEU A 24 19.30 -0.88 1.58
C LEU A 24 18.03 -1.14 0.73
N PRO A 25 16.80 -0.85 1.22
CA PRO A 25 15.60 -1.13 0.44
C PRO A 25 15.45 -0.34 -0.88
N PRO A 26 15.78 0.96 -1.02
CA PRO A 26 15.72 1.66 -2.30
C PRO A 26 16.72 1.09 -3.30
N ILE A 27 17.93 0.75 -2.86
CA ILE A 27 18.94 0.11 -3.72
C ILE A 27 18.40 -1.23 -4.21
N PHE A 28 17.83 -2.05 -3.33
CA PHE A 28 17.21 -3.31 -3.71
C PHE A 28 16.06 -3.09 -4.71
N ILE A 29 15.09 -2.23 -4.41
CA ILE A 29 13.94 -1.96 -5.28
C ILE A 29 14.39 -1.44 -6.66
N LEU A 30 15.33 -0.50 -6.69
CA LEU A 30 15.88 0.03 -7.94
C LEU A 30 16.61 -1.05 -8.74
N SER A 31 17.41 -1.90 -8.07
CA SER A 31 18.09 -3.02 -8.73
C SER A 31 17.09 -4.02 -9.32
N GLN A 32 15.98 -4.29 -8.64
CA GLN A 32 14.92 -5.15 -9.14
C GLN A 32 14.22 -4.52 -10.34
N ALA A 33 13.88 -3.23 -10.27
CA ALA A 33 13.25 -2.51 -11.38
C ALA A 33 14.14 -2.45 -12.63
N ILE A 34 15.46 -2.27 -12.49
CA ILE A 34 16.39 -2.15 -13.62
C ILE A 34 16.79 -3.52 -14.17
N PHE A 35 17.22 -4.45 -13.31
CA PHE A 35 17.92 -5.65 -13.76
C PHE A 35 17.08 -6.93 -13.74
N SER A 36 16.01 -6.99 -12.93
CA SER A 36 15.24 -8.23 -12.80
C SER A 36 14.33 -8.46 -14.00
N PRO A 37 14.42 -9.59 -14.74
CA PRO A 37 13.49 -9.93 -15.82
C PRO A 37 12.09 -10.25 -15.30
N ASP A 38 11.93 -10.34 -13.99
CA ASP A 38 10.69 -10.67 -13.32
C ASP A 38 9.82 -9.46 -12.99
N ILE A 39 10.37 -8.26 -13.14
CA ILE A 39 9.71 -6.99 -12.86
C ILE A 39 9.44 -6.29 -14.19
N ALA A 40 8.15 -6.15 -14.53
CA ALA A 40 7.65 -5.51 -15.74
C ALA A 40 7.76 -3.98 -15.68
N PHE A 41 8.98 -3.48 -15.46
CA PHE A 41 9.26 -2.06 -15.39
C PHE A 41 9.91 -1.60 -16.68
N LEU A 42 9.29 -0.63 -17.36
CA LEU A 42 9.79 -0.07 -18.61
C LEU A 42 10.64 1.15 -18.30
N TRP A 43 11.96 1.00 -18.44
CA TRP A 43 12.88 2.13 -18.28
C TRP A 43 12.78 3.06 -19.50
N PRO A 44 12.71 4.40 -19.31
CA PRO A 44 12.71 5.31 -20.44
C PRO A 44 14.02 5.21 -21.22
N ASP A 45 13.90 5.21 -22.53
CA ASP A 45 15.04 5.15 -23.45
C ASP A 45 14.88 6.27 -24.47
N SER A 46 15.92 7.09 -24.65
CA SER A 46 15.88 8.20 -25.60
C SER A 46 15.97 7.73 -27.07
N ALA A 47 16.42 6.50 -27.29
CA ALA A 47 16.65 5.98 -28.63
C ALA A 47 15.38 5.46 -29.32
N ALA A 48 14.42 4.91 -28.57
CA ALA A 48 13.11 4.47 -29.07
C ALA A 48 12.10 4.34 -27.94
N SER A 49 10.80 4.24 -28.26
CA SER A 49 9.73 4.10 -27.26
C SER A 49 9.15 2.69 -27.24
N TRP A 50 8.70 2.24 -26.07
CA TRP A 50 7.93 1.00 -25.98
C TRP A 50 6.53 1.23 -26.57
N ILE A 51 6.07 0.31 -27.42
CA ILE A 51 4.77 0.35 -28.07
C ILE A 51 3.95 -0.91 -27.77
N ARG A 52 2.63 -0.78 -27.87
CA ARG A 52 1.66 -1.84 -27.60
C ARG A 52 0.43 -1.75 -28.52
N TYR A 53 -0.41 -2.78 -28.50
CA TYR A 53 -1.73 -2.70 -29.12
C TYR A 53 -2.65 -1.73 -28.35
N PRO A 54 -3.42 -0.87 -29.05
CA PRO A 54 -4.37 0.06 -28.44
C PRO A 54 -5.62 -0.68 -27.93
N THR A 55 -5.50 -1.31 -26.76
CA THR A 55 -6.63 -1.98 -26.10
C THR A 55 -7.40 -0.98 -25.22
N PRO A 56 -8.75 -1.01 -25.24
CA PRO A 56 -9.55 -0.29 -24.26
C PRO A 56 -9.18 -0.70 -22.83
N LEU A 57 -9.32 0.23 -21.88
CA LEU A 57 -9.09 -0.05 -20.46
C LEU A 57 -9.98 -1.21 -19.99
N SER A 58 -9.38 -2.25 -19.41
CA SER A 58 -10.10 -3.32 -18.74
C SER A 58 -9.53 -3.60 -17.36
N THR A 59 -10.41 -3.73 -16.38
CA THR A 59 -10.07 -4.17 -15.02
C THR A 59 -10.26 -5.67 -14.82
N MET A 60 -10.63 -6.40 -15.88
CA MET A 60 -10.83 -7.83 -15.82
C MET A 60 -9.49 -8.57 -15.89
N THR A 61 -9.41 -9.67 -15.15
CA THR A 61 -8.26 -10.58 -15.23
C THR A 61 -8.24 -11.31 -16.57
N ARG A 62 -7.04 -11.52 -17.11
CA ARG A 62 -6.77 -12.17 -18.40
C ARG A 62 -5.99 -13.46 -18.14
N ARG A 63 -6.43 -14.56 -18.73
CA ARG A 63 -5.85 -15.92 -18.58
C ARG A 63 -5.38 -16.51 -19.91
N TYR A 64 -4.91 -15.65 -20.80
CA TYR A 64 -4.38 -16.03 -22.10
C TYR A 64 -3.00 -15.40 -22.31
N VAL A 65 -2.21 -16.02 -23.19
CA VAL A 65 -0.94 -15.46 -23.66
C VAL A 65 -1.24 -14.38 -24.68
N ASP A 66 -0.74 -13.18 -24.43
CA ASP A 66 -0.90 -12.08 -25.37
C ASP A 66 0.12 -12.22 -26.50
N GLN A 67 -0.33 -12.12 -27.76
CA GLN A 67 0.52 -12.29 -28.94
C GLN A 67 0.25 -11.19 -29.96
N GLY A 68 1.14 -10.18 -30.01
CA GLY A 68 1.05 -9.04 -30.92
C GLY A 68 2.02 -9.16 -32.09
N GLU A 69 1.52 -8.97 -33.31
CA GLU A 69 2.35 -8.85 -34.52
C GLU A 69 2.48 -7.37 -34.87
N PHE A 70 3.68 -6.84 -34.74
CA PHE A 70 4.04 -5.46 -35.03
C PHE A 70 4.70 -5.37 -36.40
N GLN A 71 4.37 -4.35 -37.18
CA GLN A 71 4.89 -4.16 -38.53
C GLN A 71 5.28 -2.71 -38.76
N LYS A 72 6.42 -2.51 -39.43
CA LYS A 72 6.86 -1.21 -39.94
C LYS A 72 7.39 -1.35 -41.36
N ASP A 73 6.80 -0.56 -42.25
CA ASP A 73 7.27 -0.40 -43.62
C ASP A 73 8.18 0.84 -43.69
N PHE A 74 9.28 0.73 -44.44
CA PHE A 74 10.24 1.79 -44.66
C PHE A 74 10.93 1.62 -46.03
N PHE A 75 11.63 2.66 -46.48
CA PHE A 75 12.27 2.67 -47.79
C PHE A 75 13.77 2.95 -47.67
N ILE A 76 14.57 2.25 -48.46
CA ILE A 76 16.02 2.45 -48.59
C ILE A 76 16.30 2.98 -49.99
N GLU A 77 16.72 4.24 -50.10
CA GLU A 77 16.93 4.92 -51.39
C GLU A 77 18.13 4.34 -52.15
N ASN A 78 19.27 4.19 -51.47
CA ASN A 78 20.52 3.74 -52.04
C ASN A 78 20.97 2.42 -51.40
N GLU A 79 21.59 1.55 -52.20
CA GLU A 79 22.18 0.31 -51.70
C GLU A 79 23.18 0.61 -50.58
N LYS A 80 22.94 0.01 -49.41
CA LYS A 80 23.73 0.27 -48.21
C LYS A 80 24.99 -0.59 -48.20
N LYS A 81 26.16 0.06 -48.25
CA LYS A 81 27.47 -0.59 -48.08
C LYS A 81 27.87 -0.79 -46.62
N GLU A 82 27.24 -0.04 -45.71
CA GLU A 82 27.49 -0.14 -44.27
C GLU A 82 26.59 -1.18 -43.61
N GLN A 83 27.07 -1.78 -42.53
CA GLN A 83 26.34 -2.81 -41.79
C GLN A 83 25.15 -2.21 -41.04
N VAL A 84 23.93 -2.55 -41.49
CA VAL A 84 22.68 -2.22 -40.79
C VAL A 84 22.42 -3.24 -39.69
N SER A 85 22.24 -2.77 -38.46
CA SER A 85 22.00 -3.59 -37.28
C SER A 85 20.67 -3.26 -36.61
N ILE A 86 20.10 -4.24 -35.91
CA ILE A 86 18.88 -4.08 -35.13
C ILE A 86 19.19 -4.33 -33.65
N HIS A 87 18.63 -3.49 -32.78
CA HIS A 87 18.46 -3.78 -31.37
C HIS A 87 16.97 -3.90 -31.08
N LEU A 88 16.55 -5.09 -30.64
CA LEU A 88 15.16 -5.43 -30.38
C LEU A 88 15.01 -5.85 -28.91
N LYS A 89 14.10 -5.19 -28.19
CA LYS A 89 13.64 -5.63 -26.86
C LYS A 89 12.15 -5.92 -26.96
N ALA A 90 11.73 -7.04 -26.40
CA ALA A 90 10.33 -7.44 -26.37
C ALA A 90 10.01 -8.04 -25.02
N PHE A 91 8.83 -7.81 -24.48
CA PHE A 91 8.51 -8.32 -23.15
C PHE A 91 8.34 -9.84 -23.19
N ARG A 92 9.34 -10.55 -22.64
CA ARG A 92 9.54 -12.02 -22.61
C ARG A 92 10.18 -12.63 -23.86
N SER A 93 9.47 -12.74 -24.98
CA SER A 93 10.06 -13.31 -26.20
C SER A 93 9.50 -12.66 -27.47
N ALA A 94 10.30 -12.73 -28.54
CA ALA A 94 9.90 -12.26 -29.85
C ALA A 94 10.56 -13.05 -30.99
N GLU A 95 9.91 -13.00 -32.14
CA GLU A 95 10.41 -13.49 -33.42
C GLU A 95 10.53 -12.33 -34.40
N LEU A 96 11.70 -12.20 -35.05
CA LEU A 96 11.99 -11.14 -36.01
C LEU A 96 11.90 -11.66 -37.43
N TRP A 97 11.18 -10.92 -38.26
CA TRP A 97 11.08 -11.11 -39.70
C TRP A 97 11.46 -9.82 -40.40
N VAL A 98 12.32 -9.94 -41.41
CA VAL A 98 12.66 -8.84 -42.31
C VAL A 98 12.24 -9.27 -43.70
N ASN A 99 11.32 -8.51 -44.28
CA ASN A 99 10.57 -8.91 -45.47
C ASN A 99 9.88 -10.27 -45.21
N ASP A 100 10.10 -11.26 -46.08
CA ASP A 100 9.49 -12.59 -45.98
C ASP A 100 10.40 -13.63 -45.30
N PHE A 101 11.52 -13.19 -44.72
CA PHE A 101 12.52 -14.07 -44.14
C PHE A 101 12.61 -13.95 -42.61
N PRO A 102 12.64 -15.08 -41.89
CA PRO A 102 12.92 -15.07 -40.47
C PRO A 102 14.40 -14.75 -40.23
N VAL A 103 14.67 -13.87 -39.28
CA VAL A 103 16.04 -13.48 -38.90
C VAL A 103 16.39 -14.15 -37.57
N PRO A 104 17.41 -15.04 -37.53
CA PRO A 104 17.86 -15.63 -36.28
C PRO A 104 18.57 -14.56 -35.45
N LEU A 105 17.91 -14.10 -34.38
CA LEU A 105 18.47 -13.15 -33.43
C LEU A 105 18.68 -13.86 -32.09
N GLU A 106 19.90 -13.80 -31.56
CA GLU A 106 20.17 -14.31 -30.22
C GLU A 106 19.60 -13.33 -29.17
N PHE A 107 18.70 -13.83 -28.33
CA PHE A 107 18.09 -13.07 -27.26
C PHE A 107 18.77 -13.37 -25.92
N SER A 108 19.04 -12.31 -25.15
CA SER A 108 19.41 -12.46 -23.73
C SER A 108 18.26 -13.13 -22.97
N GLN A 109 18.61 -13.89 -21.92
CA GLN A 109 17.62 -14.39 -20.96
C GLN A 109 16.86 -13.24 -20.28
N ASN A 110 17.46 -12.05 -20.23
CA ASN A 110 16.81 -10.85 -19.73
C ASN A 110 16.17 -10.05 -20.87
N TRP A 111 14.84 -10.05 -20.90
CA TRP A 111 14.06 -9.34 -21.93
C TRP A 111 14.33 -7.83 -21.98
N LYS A 112 14.89 -7.24 -20.91
CA LYS A 112 15.27 -5.82 -20.85
C LYS A 112 16.50 -5.50 -21.70
N GLU A 113 17.39 -6.48 -21.89
CA GLU A 113 18.56 -6.36 -22.75
C GLU A 113 18.18 -6.64 -24.21
N GLY A 114 17.30 -7.64 -24.43
CA GLY A 114 16.80 -8.00 -25.74
C GLY A 114 17.82 -8.76 -26.59
N GLY A 115 17.71 -8.65 -27.91
CA GLY A 115 18.63 -9.22 -28.89
C GLY A 115 19.23 -8.14 -29.79
N ARG A 116 20.48 -8.36 -30.24
CA ARG A 116 21.21 -7.46 -31.15
C ARG A 116 21.87 -8.26 -32.25
N GLY A 117 21.83 -7.75 -33.47
CA GLY A 117 22.46 -8.44 -34.59
C GLY A 117 22.36 -7.66 -35.91
N PRO A 118 23.15 -8.04 -36.92
CA PRO A 118 23.05 -7.48 -38.25
C PRO A 118 21.79 -7.97 -38.96
N ILE A 119 21.11 -7.08 -39.67
CA ILE A 119 19.96 -7.41 -40.54
C ILE A 119 20.22 -7.14 -42.02
N SER A 120 21.43 -6.67 -42.36
CA SER A 120 21.83 -6.30 -43.72
C SER A 120 21.54 -7.37 -44.78
N PRO A 121 21.79 -8.67 -44.54
CA PRO A 121 21.54 -9.71 -45.54
C PRO A 121 20.08 -9.87 -45.98
N TRP A 122 19.13 -9.37 -45.18
CA TRP A 122 17.70 -9.49 -45.44
C TRP A 122 17.06 -8.21 -45.99
N LEU A 123 17.85 -7.13 -46.11
CA LEU A 123 17.41 -5.85 -46.65
C LEU A 123 17.66 -5.78 -48.15
N LYS A 124 16.78 -5.08 -48.87
CA LYS A 124 16.91 -4.79 -50.30
C LYS A 124 16.84 -3.29 -50.55
N GLN A 125 17.36 -2.83 -51.68
CA GLN A 125 17.08 -1.46 -52.13
C GLN A 125 15.57 -1.31 -52.37
N GLY A 126 15.00 -0.18 -51.97
CA GLY A 126 13.57 0.11 -52.08
C GLY A 126 12.77 -0.25 -50.83
N ALA A 127 11.55 -0.76 -51.03
CA ALA A 127 10.61 -1.02 -49.93
C ALA A 127 11.02 -2.24 -49.10
N ASN A 128 11.09 -2.05 -47.78
CA ASN A 128 11.36 -3.09 -46.81
C ASN A 128 10.32 -3.08 -45.70
N THR A 129 10.08 -4.24 -45.11
CA THR A 129 9.19 -4.40 -43.97
C THR A 129 9.92 -5.11 -42.83
N ILE A 130 9.84 -4.55 -41.62
CA ILE A 130 10.19 -5.27 -40.39
C ILE A 130 8.87 -5.72 -39.76
N ARG A 131 8.79 -7.02 -39.45
CA ARG A 131 7.70 -7.63 -38.70
C ARG A 131 8.25 -8.30 -37.46
N VAL A 132 7.64 -8.04 -36.30
CA VAL A 132 8.02 -8.64 -35.02
C VAL A 132 6.81 -9.24 -34.36
N ILE A 133 6.87 -10.53 -34.04
CA ILE A 133 5.82 -11.23 -33.29
C ILE A 133 6.29 -11.31 -31.84
N VAL A 134 5.55 -10.70 -30.92
CA VAL A 134 5.85 -10.69 -29.48
C VAL A 134 4.91 -11.64 -28.75
N HIS A 135 5.44 -12.50 -27.89
CA HIS A 135 4.68 -13.43 -27.07
C HIS A 135 4.88 -13.12 -25.58
N ASN A 136 3.80 -12.80 -24.87
CA ASN A 136 3.86 -12.51 -23.44
C ASN A 136 2.77 -13.22 -22.64
N PRO A 137 3.12 -14.19 -21.78
CA PRO A 137 2.16 -14.87 -20.91
C PRO A 137 1.77 -14.06 -19.66
N LEU A 138 2.47 -12.97 -19.34
CA LEU A 138 2.39 -12.28 -18.05
C LEU A 138 1.97 -10.80 -18.16
N GLY A 139 1.51 -10.36 -19.32
CA GLY A 139 1.16 -8.96 -19.58
C GLY A 139 0.83 -8.72 -21.05
N PRO A 140 0.71 -7.45 -21.47
CA PRO A 140 0.52 -7.12 -22.88
C PRO A 140 1.77 -7.42 -23.70
N ALA A 141 1.60 -7.64 -25.01
CA ALA A 141 2.68 -7.64 -25.97
C ALA A 141 3.28 -6.23 -26.07
N LEU A 142 4.56 -6.10 -25.71
CA LEU A 142 5.30 -4.83 -25.73
C LEU A 142 6.54 -4.96 -26.61
N LEU A 143 6.75 -3.97 -27.48
CA LEU A 143 7.88 -3.94 -28.40
C LEU A 143 8.68 -2.65 -28.26
N TRP A 144 10.01 -2.78 -28.35
CA TRP A 144 10.95 -1.69 -28.50
C TRP A 144 11.98 -2.10 -29.56
N VAL A 145 12.17 -1.27 -30.60
CA VAL A 145 13.14 -1.53 -31.68
C VAL A 145 13.89 -0.26 -32.01
N LYS A 146 15.19 -0.42 -32.26
CA LYS A 146 16.05 0.57 -32.89
C LYS A 146 16.85 -0.09 -34.01
N VAL A 147 16.82 0.49 -35.21
CA VAL A 147 17.68 0.11 -36.33
C VAL A 147 18.74 1.17 -36.52
N GLU A 148 20.00 0.75 -36.63
CA GLU A 148 21.16 1.61 -36.83
C GLU A 148 21.79 1.33 -38.20
N GLY A 149 22.43 2.34 -38.82
CA GLY A 149 23.03 2.23 -40.15
C GLY A 149 22.11 2.63 -41.33
N LEU A 150 20.93 3.20 -41.04
CA LEU A 150 20.03 3.77 -42.05
C LEU A 150 20.10 5.32 -42.03
N ASP A 151 19.89 5.95 -43.19
CA ASP A 151 19.83 7.43 -43.28
C ASP A 151 18.65 7.99 -42.49
N LEU A 152 17.50 7.32 -42.61
CA LEU A 152 16.32 7.57 -41.80
C LEU A 152 16.24 6.51 -40.70
N PRO A 153 16.36 6.89 -39.42
CA PRO A 153 16.35 5.94 -38.33
C PRO A 153 14.98 5.27 -38.21
N VAL A 154 14.95 3.94 -38.27
CA VAL A 154 13.75 3.16 -37.95
C VAL A 154 13.77 2.84 -36.47
N LYS A 155 12.79 3.34 -35.74
CA LYS A 155 12.61 3.11 -34.30
C LYS A 155 11.14 2.90 -33.97
N THR A 156 10.85 2.26 -32.84
CA THR A 156 9.46 2.12 -32.37
C THR A 156 8.88 3.45 -31.91
N ASP A 157 7.72 3.76 -32.48
CA ASP A 157 6.87 4.92 -32.22
C ASP A 157 5.43 4.60 -32.67
N GLU A 158 4.53 5.58 -32.59
CA GLU A 158 3.12 5.42 -32.98
C GLU A 158 2.91 5.20 -34.48
N THR A 159 3.94 5.31 -35.33
CA THR A 159 3.80 5.05 -36.78
C THR A 159 3.85 3.57 -37.14
N TRP A 160 4.16 2.71 -36.17
CA TRP A 160 4.10 1.25 -36.32
C TRP A 160 2.65 0.78 -36.39
N LYS A 161 2.43 -0.33 -37.09
CA LYS A 161 1.16 -1.04 -37.10
C LYS A 161 1.25 -2.25 -36.19
N VAL A 162 0.14 -2.64 -35.57
CA VAL A 162 0.06 -3.83 -34.72
C VAL A 162 -1.27 -4.53 -34.91
N ARG A 163 -1.26 -5.86 -34.86
CA ARG A 163 -2.48 -6.68 -34.82
C ARG A 163 -2.39 -7.77 -33.77
N TYR A 164 -3.56 -8.20 -33.30
CA TYR A 164 -3.70 -9.43 -32.52
C TYR A 164 -4.31 -10.52 -33.38
N GLN A 165 -3.62 -11.66 -33.49
CA GLN A 165 -4.10 -12.83 -34.23
C GLN A 165 -4.57 -12.43 -35.65
N THR A 166 -5.82 -12.75 -36.01
CA THR A 166 -6.42 -12.49 -37.33
C THR A 166 -7.07 -11.11 -37.45
N ARG A 167 -6.95 -10.25 -36.43
CA ARG A 167 -7.51 -8.89 -36.48
C ARG A 167 -6.79 -8.03 -37.51
N PRO A 168 -7.45 -7.00 -38.08
CA PRO A 168 -6.78 -6.05 -38.96
C PRO A 168 -5.67 -5.30 -38.22
N TYR A 169 -4.67 -4.86 -38.99
CA TYR A 169 -3.65 -3.96 -38.50
C TYR A 169 -4.27 -2.61 -38.08
N VAL A 170 -3.93 -2.18 -36.87
CA VAL A 170 -4.24 -0.85 -36.35
C VAL A 170 -2.95 -0.12 -36.01
N GLN A 171 -3.03 1.19 -35.78
CA GLN A 171 -1.89 1.97 -35.35
C GLN A 171 -1.48 1.56 -33.92
N ALA A 172 -0.17 1.38 -33.69
CA ALA A 172 0.35 1.08 -32.36
C ALA A 172 0.24 2.30 -31.43
N ALA A 173 0.04 2.05 -30.15
CA ALA A 173 0.04 3.09 -29.11
C ALA A 173 1.34 3.01 -28.29
N LEU A 174 1.76 4.15 -27.74
CA LEU A 174 2.83 4.15 -26.73
C LEU A 174 2.41 3.31 -25.51
N ALA A 175 3.39 2.64 -24.91
CA ALA A 175 3.21 1.92 -23.65
C ALA A 175 3.12 2.91 -22.48
N ASP A 176 1.95 3.53 -22.36
CA ASP A 176 1.58 4.45 -21.29
C ASP A 176 0.63 3.77 -20.29
N ASP A 177 1.00 3.86 -19.01
CA ASP A 177 0.27 3.35 -17.84
C ASP A 177 -0.33 4.48 -16.98
N THR A 178 -0.40 5.71 -17.50
CA THR A 178 -0.94 6.88 -16.81
C THR A 178 -2.29 7.33 -17.39
N ILE A 179 -3.33 6.52 -17.17
CA ILE A 179 -4.64 6.75 -17.80
C ILE A 179 -5.69 7.31 -16.82
N THR A 180 -6.61 8.13 -17.34
CA THR A 180 -7.82 8.50 -16.60
C THR A 180 -8.91 7.47 -16.83
N ASN A 181 -9.33 6.77 -15.77
CA ASN A 181 -10.48 5.85 -15.87
C ASN A 181 -11.76 6.65 -16.21
N PRO A 182 -12.48 6.32 -17.31
CA PRO A 182 -13.70 7.03 -17.70
C PRO A 182 -14.78 7.06 -16.61
N ASP A 183 -14.88 6.01 -15.80
CA ASP A 183 -15.87 5.90 -14.72
C ASP A 183 -15.63 6.92 -13.59
N SER A 184 -14.43 7.49 -13.49
CA SER A 184 -14.13 8.58 -12.54
C SER A 184 -15.02 9.81 -12.77
N ARG A 185 -15.49 10.03 -14.01
CA ARG A 185 -16.36 11.16 -14.37
C ARG A 185 -17.82 10.98 -13.91
N LYS A 186 -18.20 9.78 -13.44
CA LYS A 186 -19.53 9.49 -12.87
C LYS A 186 -19.69 9.97 -11.42
N PHE A 187 -18.63 10.52 -10.84
CA PHE A 187 -18.58 11.01 -9.47
C PHE A 187 -18.34 12.52 -9.45
N PRO A 188 -18.81 13.21 -8.40
CA PRO A 188 -18.59 14.64 -8.30
C PRO A 188 -17.09 14.94 -8.13
N THR A 189 -16.64 16.01 -8.77
CA THR A 189 -15.27 16.50 -8.58
C THR A 189 -15.15 17.22 -7.23
N PRO A 190 -13.95 17.30 -6.62
CA PRO A 190 -13.76 18.02 -5.37
C PRO A 190 -14.22 19.48 -5.41
N LEU A 191 -13.99 20.19 -6.52
CA LEU A 191 -14.45 21.58 -6.71
C LEU A 191 -15.97 21.67 -6.80
N GLN A 192 -16.63 20.77 -7.53
CA GLN A 192 -18.09 20.73 -7.61
C GLN A 192 -18.71 20.44 -6.24
N SER A 193 -18.17 19.49 -5.47
CA SER A 193 -18.69 19.19 -4.14
C SER A 193 -18.40 20.31 -3.14
N LEU A 194 -17.27 21.01 -3.26
CA LEU A 194 -16.97 22.21 -2.47
C LEU A 194 -18.03 23.27 -2.73
N TYR A 195 -18.37 23.53 -4.00
CA TYR A 195 -19.44 24.44 -4.37
C TYR A 195 -20.83 23.96 -3.90
N ARG A 196 -21.12 22.66 -3.91
CA ARG A 196 -22.42 22.14 -3.40
C ARG A 196 -22.54 22.20 -1.87
N LYS A 197 -21.42 22.11 -1.15
CA LYS A 197 -21.39 22.01 0.32
C LYS A 197 -20.86 23.26 1.02
N TRP A 198 -20.58 24.35 0.29
CA TRP A 198 -19.88 25.53 0.83
C TRP A 198 -20.51 26.11 2.11
N VAL A 199 -21.85 26.19 2.19
CA VAL A 199 -22.56 26.68 3.39
C VAL A 199 -22.31 25.77 4.59
N SER A 200 -22.46 24.45 4.40
CA SER A 200 -22.18 23.45 5.45
C SER A 200 -20.72 23.53 5.89
N LEU A 201 -19.79 23.60 4.93
CA LEU A 201 -18.35 23.66 5.20
C LEU A 201 -17.97 24.94 5.96
N LEU A 202 -18.49 26.10 5.57
CA LEU A 202 -18.28 27.36 6.28
C LEU A 202 -18.87 27.34 7.69
N SER A 203 -20.04 26.71 7.86
CA SER A 203 -20.67 26.57 9.18
C SER A 203 -19.81 25.70 10.11
N ILE A 204 -19.32 24.57 9.61
CA ILE A 204 -18.40 23.69 10.35
C ILE A 204 -17.09 24.43 10.67
N PHE A 205 -16.53 25.16 9.69
CA PHE A 205 -15.32 25.94 9.86
C PHE A 205 -15.46 27.00 10.96
N GLY A 206 -16.53 27.80 10.91
CA GLY A 206 -16.85 28.82 11.91
C GLY A 206 -17.09 28.22 13.29
N LEU A 207 -17.89 27.15 13.39
CA LEU A 207 -18.14 26.45 14.66
C LEU A 207 -16.84 25.90 15.25
N SER A 208 -15.96 25.34 14.42
CA SER A 208 -14.67 24.82 14.86
C SER A 208 -13.77 25.93 15.43
N ILE A 209 -13.79 27.12 14.83
CA ILE A 209 -13.10 28.31 15.36
C ILE A 209 -13.67 28.69 16.73
N VAL A 210 -15.00 28.73 16.88
CA VAL A 210 -15.67 29.09 18.15
C VAL A 210 -15.32 28.09 19.25
N VAL A 211 -15.47 26.79 18.97
CA VAL A 211 -15.16 25.71 19.93
C VAL A 211 -13.70 25.78 20.36
N PHE A 212 -12.77 25.99 19.42
CA PHE A 212 -11.36 26.08 19.75
C PHE A 212 -11.02 27.36 20.52
N SER A 213 -11.61 28.50 20.14
CA SER A 213 -11.40 29.79 20.80
C SER A 213 -12.00 29.83 22.21
N ALA A 214 -13.02 29.01 22.48
CA ALA A 214 -13.59 28.81 23.81
C ALA A 214 -12.79 27.83 24.69
N ALA A 215 -11.89 27.02 24.11
CA ALA A 215 -11.10 26.05 24.84
C ALA A 215 -10.25 26.64 26.01
N PRO A 216 -9.66 27.86 25.92
CA PRO A 216 -8.99 28.51 27.05
C PRO A 216 -9.91 28.87 28.21
N LEU A 217 -11.18 29.19 27.95
CA LEU A 217 -12.19 29.45 29.00
C LEU A 217 -12.51 28.15 29.75
N LEU A 218 -12.63 27.03 29.01
CA LEU A 218 -12.79 25.70 29.60
C LEU A 218 -11.55 25.23 30.40
N ARG A 219 -10.35 25.75 30.09
CA ARG A 219 -9.11 25.45 30.84
C ARG A 219 -9.13 26.03 32.25
N LYS A 220 -9.78 27.18 32.48
CA LYS A 220 -9.92 27.79 33.83
C LYS A 220 -10.78 26.94 34.77
N ILE A 221 -11.59 26.02 34.24
CA ILE A 221 -12.55 25.19 34.99
C ILE A 221 -11.93 23.82 35.38
N GLY A 222 -10.62 23.61 35.19
CA GLY A 222 -9.92 22.39 35.66
C GLY A 222 -10.23 21.08 34.92
N LYS A 223 -11.04 21.09 33.86
CA LYS A 223 -11.58 19.86 33.21
C LYS A 223 -10.67 19.15 32.19
N ARG A 224 -9.36 19.48 32.12
CA ARG A 224 -8.45 18.95 31.07
C ARG A 224 -8.18 17.44 31.19
N GLU A 225 -8.44 16.82 32.34
CA GLU A 225 -8.28 15.37 32.53
C GLU A 225 -9.46 14.57 31.98
N TYR A 226 -10.67 15.13 32.04
CA TYR A 226 -11.86 14.50 31.47
C TYR A 226 -11.83 14.45 29.95
N LEU A 227 -11.28 15.48 29.28
CA LEU A 227 -11.20 15.52 27.82
C LEU A 227 -10.40 14.34 27.22
N THR A 228 -9.31 13.92 27.87
CA THR A 228 -8.52 12.75 27.46
C THR A 228 -9.25 11.41 27.63
N ARG A 229 -10.39 11.39 28.34
CA ARG A 229 -11.28 10.22 28.46
C ARG A 229 -12.52 10.36 27.57
N ILE A 230 -13.08 11.56 27.47
CA ILE A 230 -14.29 11.85 26.68
C ILE A 230 -14.04 11.68 25.18
N VAL A 231 -12.93 12.19 24.64
CA VAL A 231 -12.68 12.12 23.18
C VAL A 231 -12.57 10.67 22.68
N PRO A 232 -11.81 9.77 23.32
CA PRO A 232 -11.83 8.35 22.98
C PRO A 232 -13.23 7.72 23.03
N LEU A 233 -14.03 8.06 24.04
CA LEU A 233 -15.40 7.55 24.18
C LEU A 233 -16.34 8.12 23.10
N ALA A 234 -16.18 9.38 22.72
CA ALA A 234 -16.93 10.00 21.63
C ALA A 234 -16.58 9.36 20.28
N ILE A 235 -15.29 9.09 20.02
CA ILE A 235 -14.86 8.35 18.84
C ILE A 235 -15.41 6.91 18.87
N PHE A 236 -15.41 6.26 20.03
CA PHE A 236 -16.02 4.95 20.18
C PHE A 236 -17.51 4.97 19.85
N GLY A 237 -18.27 5.92 20.41
CA GLY A 237 -19.69 6.10 20.10
C GLY A 237 -19.94 6.41 18.63
N ALA A 238 -19.08 7.24 18.01
CA ALA A 238 -19.14 7.56 16.59
C ALA A 238 -18.93 6.32 15.70
N TRP A 239 -18.04 5.42 16.09
CA TRP A 239 -17.82 4.13 15.42
C TRP A 239 -19.00 3.16 15.62
N VAL A 240 -19.56 3.07 16.83
CA VAL A 240 -20.75 2.26 17.11
C VAL A 240 -21.94 2.74 16.27
N TYR A 241 -22.13 4.06 16.15
CA TYR A 241 -23.13 4.64 15.26
C TYR A 241 -22.88 4.25 13.79
N LEU A 242 -21.65 4.43 13.29
CA LEU A 242 -21.30 4.05 11.91
C LEU A 242 -21.60 2.56 11.67
N PHE A 243 -21.28 1.70 12.63
CA PHE A 243 -21.54 0.27 12.50
C PHE A 243 -23.04 -0.03 12.42
N ALA A 244 -23.80 0.42 13.43
CA ALA A 244 -25.22 0.14 13.55
C ALA A 244 -26.05 0.75 12.41
N GLU A 245 -25.78 2.01 12.05
CA GLU A 245 -26.62 2.73 11.09
C GLU A 245 -26.16 2.59 9.64
N LYS A 246 -24.88 2.25 9.41
CA LYS A 246 -24.29 2.23 8.06
C LYS A 246 -23.69 0.86 7.73
N MET A 247 -22.61 0.45 8.40
CA MET A 247 -21.79 -0.70 7.97
C MET A 247 -22.57 -2.01 7.90
N VAL A 248 -23.44 -2.27 8.89
CA VAL A 248 -24.28 -3.49 8.94
C VAL A 248 -25.26 -3.54 7.77
N LYS A 249 -25.76 -2.39 7.30
CA LYS A 249 -26.77 -2.29 6.23
C LYS A 249 -26.17 -2.35 4.82
N ILE A 250 -24.85 -2.18 4.67
CA ILE A 250 -24.19 -2.37 3.39
C ILE A 250 -24.38 -3.83 2.95
N ASP A 251 -24.63 -4.07 1.66
CA ASP A 251 -24.78 -5.42 1.12
C ASP A 251 -23.53 -6.28 1.43
N LEU A 252 -23.72 -7.59 1.59
CA LEU A 252 -22.64 -8.52 1.93
C LEU A 252 -21.73 -8.86 0.75
N ASN A 253 -22.17 -8.60 -0.48
CA ASN A 253 -21.39 -8.83 -1.69
C ASN A 253 -20.55 -7.62 -2.09
N ILE A 254 -20.59 -6.54 -1.31
CA ILE A 254 -19.80 -5.33 -1.51
C ILE A 254 -18.59 -5.38 -0.58
N GLY A 255 -17.40 -5.15 -1.13
CA GLY A 255 -16.16 -5.16 -0.38
C GLY A 255 -15.01 -5.79 -1.17
N PHE A 256 -13.80 -5.33 -0.88
CA PHE A 256 -12.59 -5.89 -1.47
C PHE A 256 -12.50 -7.41 -1.28
N ASP A 257 -12.48 -8.14 -2.40
CA ASP A 257 -12.38 -9.61 -2.48
C ASP A 257 -13.42 -10.38 -1.63
N ILE A 258 -14.55 -9.74 -1.30
CA ILE A 258 -15.52 -10.22 -0.31
C ILE A 258 -16.09 -11.61 -0.63
N GLY A 259 -16.47 -11.86 -1.90
CA GLY A 259 -17.00 -13.14 -2.33
C GLY A 259 -16.01 -14.28 -2.05
N TYR A 260 -14.73 -14.06 -2.34
CA TYR A 260 -13.68 -15.04 -2.09
C TYR A 260 -13.34 -15.20 -0.60
N HIS A 261 -13.51 -14.15 0.21
CA HIS A 261 -13.41 -14.27 1.67
C HIS A 261 -14.53 -15.14 2.25
N LEU A 262 -15.77 -14.93 1.79
CA LEU A 262 -16.93 -15.71 2.21
C LEU A 262 -16.80 -17.18 1.78
N GLU A 263 -16.35 -17.44 0.55
CA GLU A 263 -16.06 -18.80 0.06
C GLU A 263 -15.09 -19.55 0.97
N TYR A 264 -14.00 -18.89 1.41
CA TYR A 264 -13.04 -19.50 2.33
C TYR A 264 -13.69 -19.77 3.70
N ILE A 265 -14.42 -18.80 4.29
CA ILE A 265 -15.11 -19.02 5.58
C ILE A 265 -16.06 -20.22 5.49
N LEU A 266 -16.88 -20.27 4.45
CA LEU A 266 -17.83 -21.36 4.19
C LEU A 266 -17.14 -22.70 3.95
N PHE A 267 -16.00 -22.68 3.27
CA PHE A 267 -15.19 -23.88 3.07
C PHE A 267 -14.76 -24.50 4.40
N ILE A 268 -14.30 -23.70 5.36
CA ILE A 268 -13.91 -24.19 6.68
C ILE A 268 -15.13 -24.76 7.42
N VAL A 269 -16.26 -24.05 7.40
CA VAL A 269 -17.50 -24.51 8.05
C VAL A 269 -17.96 -25.85 7.47
N LYS A 270 -17.94 -26.00 6.14
CA LYS A 270 -18.41 -27.20 5.45
C LYS A 270 -17.45 -28.39 5.56
N ASN A 271 -16.15 -28.15 5.39
CA ASN A 271 -15.16 -29.21 5.25
C ASN A 271 -14.36 -29.48 6.53
N GLN A 272 -14.50 -28.63 7.56
CA GLN A 272 -13.80 -28.74 8.85
C GLN A 272 -12.27 -28.85 8.69
N ARG A 273 -11.73 -28.22 7.63
CA ARG A 273 -10.31 -28.16 7.33
C ARG A 273 -9.94 -26.85 6.63
N ILE A 274 -8.65 -26.58 6.58
CA ILE A 274 -8.10 -25.46 5.82
C ILE A 274 -8.01 -25.89 4.35
N PRO A 275 -8.41 -25.02 3.40
CA PRO A 275 -8.19 -25.29 1.99
C PRO A 275 -6.70 -25.23 1.64
N MET A 276 -6.38 -25.90 0.53
CA MET A 276 -5.17 -25.69 -0.22
C MET A 276 -5.30 -24.41 -1.06
N PRO A 277 -4.19 -23.68 -1.29
CA PRO A 277 -4.19 -22.49 -2.15
C PRO A 277 -4.81 -22.68 -3.55
N THR A 278 -4.83 -23.91 -4.08
CA THR A 278 -5.44 -24.25 -5.37
C THR A 278 -6.95 -24.46 -5.33
N GLU A 279 -7.59 -24.44 -4.17
CA GLU A 279 -9.04 -24.72 -4.06
C GLU A 279 -9.93 -23.47 -4.26
N GLY A 280 -9.36 -22.27 -4.25
CA GLY A 280 -10.12 -21.03 -4.42
C GLY A 280 -9.24 -19.80 -4.57
N TRP A 281 -9.84 -18.65 -4.91
CA TRP A 281 -9.09 -17.42 -5.23
C TRP A 281 -8.35 -16.83 -4.03
N SER A 282 -9.02 -16.72 -2.87
CA SER A 282 -8.44 -16.18 -1.63
C SER A 282 -7.90 -17.27 -0.69
N MET A 283 -7.95 -18.55 -1.09
CA MET A 283 -7.55 -19.68 -0.25
C MET A 283 -6.03 -19.82 -0.07
N PHE A 284 -5.24 -18.97 -0.74
CA PHE A 284 -3.82 -18.81 -0.46
C PHE A 284 -3.53 -18.00 0.81
N HIS A 285 -4.52 -17.26 1.34
CA HIS A 285 -4.29 -16.46 2.52
C HIS A 285 -4.03 -17.34 3.76
N PRO A 286 -3.22 -16.87 4.71
CA PRO A 286 -3.09 -17.51 6.01
C PRO A 286 -4.43 -17.58 6.78
N PRO A 287 -4.65 -18.63 7.60
CA PRO A 287 -6.00 -19.10 7.91
C PRO A 287 -6.66 -18.45 9.14
N PHE A 288 -5.96 -17.66 9.96
CA PHE A 288 -6.44 -17.24 11.28
C PHE A 288 -7.74 -16.42 11.23
N PHE A 289 -7.83 -15.45 10.30
CA PHE A 289 -9.05 -14.67 10.13
C PHE A 289 -10.25 -15.54 9.75
N TYR A 290 -10.04 -16.48 8.84
CA TYR A 290 -11.08 -17.35 8.32
C TYR A 290 -11.54 -18.35 9.38
N PHE A 291 -10.62 -18.91 10.17
CA PHE A 291 -10.95 -19.74 11.33
C PHE A 291 -11.74 -18.99 12.37
N LEU A 292 -11.30 -17.78 12.75
CA LEU A 292 -12.01 -16.95 13.70
C LEU A 292 -13.44 -16.65 13.23
N SER A 293 -13.57 -16.29 11.94
CA SER A 293 -14.86 -15.97 11.32
C SER A 293 -15.78 -17.19 11.19
N ALA A 294 -15.23 -18.35 10.81
CA ALA A 294 -15.98 -19.60 10.72
C ALA A 294 -16.48 -20.08 12.08
N GLY A 295 -15.65 -19.96 13.13
CA GLY A 295 -16.05 -20.29 14.50
C GLY A 295 -17.11 -19.31 15.03
N PHE A 296 -16.95 -18.02 14.76
CA PHE A 296 -17.93 -17.00 15.12
C PHE A 296 -19.28 -17.23 14.44
N LEU A 297 -19.27 -17.59 13.15
CA LEU A 297 -20.48 -17.92 12.39
C LEU A 297 -21.22 -19.13 12.97
N GLN A 298 -20.49 -20.20 13.30
CA GLN A 298 -21.07 -21.40 13.93
C GLN A 298 -21.67 -21.08 15.32
N MET A 299 -20.96 -20.29 16.13
CA MET A 299 -21.46 -19.86 17.44
C MET A 299 -22.76 -19.05 17.32
N ILE A 300 -22.83 -18.07 16.41
CA ILE A 300 -24.07 -17.30 16.19
C ILE A 300 -25.20 -18.20 15.72
N GLY A 301 -24.94 -19.08 14.75
CA GLY A 301 -25.94 -20.01 14.23
C GLY A 301 -26.51 -20.95 15.30
N SER A 302 -25.71 -21.30 16.32
CA SER A 302 -26.19 -22.10 17.47
C SER A 302 -27.00 -21.30 18.50
N LEU A 303 -26.69 -20.02 18.66
CA LEU A 303 -27.31 -19.17 19.68
C LEU A 303 -28.63 -18.56 19.21
N PHE A 304 -28.81 -18.44 17.90
CA PHE A 304 -29.95 -17.74 17.36
C PHE A 304 -30.43 -18.34 16.02
N SER A 305 -31.74 -18.52 15.89
CA SER A 305 -32.42 -19.01 14.68
C SER A 305 -32.62 -17.91 13.63
N TRP A 306 -31.55 -17.24 13.18
CA TRP A 306 -31.67 -16.22 12.12
C TRP A 306 -31.74 -16.87 10.74
N GLU A 307 -32.58 -16.30 9.88
CA GLU A 307 -32.65 -16.68 8.46
C GLU A 307 -31.33 -16.41 7.71
N ASN A 308 -30.51 -15.46 8.17
CA ASN A 308 -29.22 -15.13 7.56
C ASN A 308 -28.19 -14.56 8.57
N PRO A 309 -27.20 -15.36 9.05
CA PRO A 309 -26.19 -14.89 10.01
C PRO A 309 -25.00 -14.16 9.37
N PHE A 310 -24.89 -14.08 8.04
CA PHE A 310 -23.72 -13.53 7.36
C PHE A 310 -23.43 -12.04 7.65
N PRO A 311 -24.42 -11.14 7.86
CA PRO A 311 -24.15 -9.73 8.19
C PRO A 311 -23.31 -9.56 9.46
N PHE A 312 -23.43 -10.48 10.41
CA PHE A 312 -22.68 -10.44 11.66
C PHE A 312 -21.18 -10.68 11.47
N LEU A 313 -20.73 -11.27 10.36
CA LEU A 313 -19.30 -11.41 10.05
C LEU A 313 -18.58 -10.05 10.01
N LYS A 314 -19.31 -8.95 9.78
CA LYS A 314 -18.77 -7.58 9.83
C LYS A 314 -18.39 -7.11 11.24
N ILE A 315 -18.84 -7.81 12.31
CA ILE A 315 -18.46 -7.48 13.70
C ILE A 315 -16.95 -7.62 13.90
N ILE A 316 -16.33 -8.66 13.36
CA ILE A 316 -14.88 -8.91 13.51
C ILE A 316 -14.04 -7.74 12.95
N PRO A 317 -14.18 -7.36 11.65
CA PRO A 317 -13.42 -6.25 11.08
C PRO A 317 -13.76 -4.90 11.75
N PHE A 318 -15.00 -4.69 12.18
CA PHE A 318 -15.40 -3.53 12.98
C PHE A 318 -14.66 -3.44 14.32
N LEU A 319 -14.66 -4.52 15.11
CA LEU A 319 -13.97 -4.59 16.40
C LEU A 319 -12.45 -4.43 16.24
N CYS A 320 -11.89 -4.91 15.14
CA CYS A 320 -10.48 -4.69 14.82
C CYS A 320 -10.20 -3.23 14.45
N GLY A 321 -11.09 -2.58 13.68
CA GLY A 321 -10.98 -1.18 13.30
C GLY A 321 -10.99 -0.24 14.50
N ILE A 322 -11.92 -0.44 15.44
CA ILE A 322 -11.96 0.32 16.70
C ILE A 322 -10.80 -0.08 17.63
N GLY A 323 -10.39 -1.35 17.60
CA GLY A 323 -9.20 -1.85 18.29
C GLY A 323 -7.92 -1.12 17.86
N ASN A 324 -7.76 -0.84 16.56
CA ASN A 324 -6.65 -0.05 16.04
C ASN A 324 -6.62 1.39 16.61
N VAL A 325 -7.78 2.00 16.83
CA VAL A 325 -7.89 3.32 17.49
C VAL A 325 -7.37 3.24 18.93
N TRP A 326 -7.77 2.20 19.68
CA TRP A 326 -7.32 2.00 21.06
C TRP A 326 -5.82 1.69 21.17
N VAL A 327 -5.29 0.86 20.27
CA VAL A 327 -3.84 0.62 20.17
C VAL A 327 -3.11 1.94 19.95
N SER A 328 -3.61 2.77 19.03
CA SER A 328 -3.06 4.09 18.74
C SER A 328 -3.12 5.00 19.96
N TYR A 329 -4.22 5.01 20.71
CA TYR A 329 -4.32 5.74 21.98
C TYR A 329 -3.22 5.33 22.97
N PHE A 330 -3.02 4.03 23.20
CA PHE A 330 -1.99 3.56 24.14
C PHE A 330 -0.57 3.90 23.67
N LEU A 331 -0.32 3.87 22.36
CA LEU A 331 0.95 4.32 21.79
C LEU A 331 1.14 5.82 21.95
N LEU A 332 0.13 6.63 21.67
CA LEU A 332 0.19 8.08 21.86
C LEU A 332 0.49 8.44 23.32
N ARG A 333 -0.15 7.77 24.28
CA ARG A 333 0.18 7.94 25.71
C ARG A 333 1.60 7.50 26.03
N LEU A 334 2.13 6.50 25.34
CA LEU A 334 3.52 6.09 25.52
C LEU A 334 4.45 7.21 25.04
N PHE A 335 4.26 7.76 23.85
CA PHE A 335 5.16 8.74 23.25
C PHE A 335 4.99 10.18 23.78
N PHE A 336 3.79 10.57 24.20
CA PHE A 336 3.42 11.96 24.51
C PHE A 336 2.82 12.13 25.91
N GLN A 337 3.41 11.48 26.92
CA GLN A 337 2.90 11.43 28.30
C GLN A 337 2.44 12.80 28.84
N ASP A 338 3.19 13.86 28.54
CA ASP A 338 2.91 15.22 29.04
C ASP A 338 2.12 16.10 28.06
N ASP A 339 1.90 15.66 26.81
CA ASP A 339 1.22 16.43 25.77
C ASP A 339 -0.14 15.85 25.42
N ARG A 340 -1.11 16.11 26.30
CA ARG A 340 -2.51 15.70 26.13
C ARG A 340 -3.10 16.16 24.80
N SER A 341 -2.68 17.31 24.29
CA SER A 341 -3.22 17.86 23.06
C SER A 341 -2.75 17.07 21.84
N ARG A 342 -1.49 16.58 21.81
CA ARG A 342 -1.03 15.63 20.78
C ARG A 342 -1.76 14.29 20.87
N ILE A 343 -2.01 13.81 22.09
CA ILE A 343 -2.81 12.58 22.30
C ILE A 343 -4.22 12.74 21.69
N LEU A 344 -4.92 13.84 22.00
CA LEU A 344 -6.27 14.08 21.49
C LEU A 344 -6.32 14.14 19.96
N VAL A 345 -5.43 14.91 19.34
CA VAL A 345 -5.38 15.03 17.88
C VAL A 345 -4.98 13.70 17.22
N GLY A 346 -4.07 12.94 17.84
CA GLY A 346 -3.71 11.61 17.35
C GLY A 346 -4.88 10.61 17.40
N ILE A 347 -5.71 10.65 18.45
CA ILE A 347 -6.89 9.78 18.54
C ILE A 347 -7.95 10.19 17.51
N LEU A 348 -8.15 11.50 17.30
CA LEU A 348 -9.04 12.00 16.24
C LEU A 348 -8.55 11.49 14.88
N LEU A 349 -7.25 11.62 14.60
CA LEU A 349 -6.65 11.08 13.38
C LEU A 349 -6.92 9.59 13.27
N ALA A 350 -6.51 8.76 14.25
CA ALA A 350 -6.72 7.31 14.20
C ALA A 350 -8.19 6.90 14.05
N GLY A 351 -9.09 7.56 14.76
CA GLY A 351 -10.53 7.28 14.71
C GLY A 351 -11.18 7.68 13.40
N LEU A 352 -10.59 8.63 12.68
CA LEU A 352 -11.14 9.23 11.47
C LEU A 352 -10.22 9.06 10.26
N ILE A 353 -9.27 8.12 10.25
CA ILE A 353 -8.56 7.81 8.99
C ILE A 353 -9.53 7.02 8.09
N PRO A 354 -9.89 7.54 6.91
CA PRO A 354 -10.83 6.90 5.98
C PRO A 354 -10.48 5.44 5.69
N MET A 355 -9.22 5.13 5.41
CA MET A 355 -8.77 3.76 5.13
C MET A 355 -9.11 2.76 6.23
N ASN A 356 -9.14 3.17 7.51
CA ASN A 356 -9.55 2.29 8.61
C ASN A 356 -11.07 2.17 8.69
N ILE A 357 -11.81 3.25 8.41
CA ILE A 357 -13.27 3.25 8.49
C ILE A 357 -13.87 2.31 7.42
N TYR A 358 -13.56 2.53 6.14
CA TYR A 358 -14.24 1.79 5.09
C TYR A 358 -13.82 0.31 5.07
N ILE A 359 -12.54 0.00 5.26
CA ILE A 359 -12.08 -1.40 5.20
C ILE A 359 -12.62 -2.22 6.38
N SER A 360 -12.92 -1.57 7.52
CA SER A 360 -13.60 -2.20 8.65
C SER A 360 -15.10 -2.41 8.45
N ALA A 361 -15.68 -1.88 7.38
CA ALA A 361 -17.09 -2.08 7.03
C ALA A 361 -17.33 -3.40 6.27
N TYR A 362 -16.28 -4.05 5.77
CA TYR A 362 -16.35 -5.23 4.90
C TYR A 362 -15.69 -6.45 5.55
N VAL A 363 -16.13 -7.66 5.18
CA VAL A 363 -15.51 -8.89 5.68
C VAL A 363 -14.21 -9.13 4.93
N GLY A 364 -13.09 -8.94 5.62
CA GLY A 364 -11.75 -9.09 5.06
C GLY A 364 -10.70 -9.28 6.15
N ASN A 365 -9.52 -9.77 5.78
CA ASN A 365 -8.45 -10.08 6.74
C ASN A 365 -7.60 -8.85 7.10
N GLU A 366 -7.74 -7.74 6.38
CA GLU A 366 -6.97 -6.51 6.54
C GLU A 366 -7.12 -5.88 7.94
N PRO A 367 -8.34 -5.67 8.50
CA PRO A 367 -8.49 -5.01 9.79
C PRO A 367 -7.86 -5.84 10.93
N LEU A 368 -8.07 -7.16 10.94
CA LEU A 368 -7.50 -8.05 11.95
C LEU A 368 -5.97 -8.08 11.85
N HIS A 369 -5.44 -8.15 10.62
CA HIS A 369 -4.00 -8.10 10.40
C HIS A 369 -3.39 -6.81 10.96
N ALA A 370 -4.00 -5.67 10.64
CA ALA A 370 -3.54 -4.37 11.15
C ALA A 370 -3.62 -4.28 12.68
N PHE A 371 -4.69 -4.79 13.29
CA PHE A 371 -4.86 -4.79 14.74
C PHE A 371 -3.78 -5.63 15.45
N LEU A 372 -3.49 -6.82 14.95
CA LEU A 372 -2.45 -7.70 15.51
C LEU A 372 -1.03 -7.13 15.33
N ILE A 373 -0.76 -6.48 14.19
CA ILE A 373 0.48 -5.73 13.99
C ILE A 373 0.55 -4.55 14.97
N GLY A 374 -0.52 -3.75 15.09
CA GLY A 374 -0.57 -2.64 16.04
C GLY A 374 -0.31 -3.06 17.48
N LEU A 375 -0.93 -4.17 17.93
CA LEU A 375 -0.67 -4.77 19.23
C LEU A 375 0.78 -5.22 19.39
N SER A 376 1.35 -5.85 18.36
CA SER A 376 2.77 -6.23 18.31
C SER A 376 3.70 -5.03 18.45
N LEU A 377 3.42 -3.93 17.74
CA LEU A 377 4.20 -2.69 17.82
C LEU A 377 4.09 -2.04 19.20
N LEU A 378 2.90 -2.04 19.81
CA LEU A 378 2.68 -1.56 21.18
C LEU A 378 3.45 -2.40 22.21
N ALA A 379 3.38 -3.73 22.11
CA ALA A 379 4.12 -4.64 22.97
C ALA A 379 5.64 -4.43 22.82
N CYS A 380 6.14 -4.37 21.59
CA CYS A 380 7.55 -4.11 21.31
C CYS A 380 7.99 -2.74 21.85
N ALA A 381 7.22 -1.68 21.62
CA ALA A 381 7.51 -0.34 22.14
C ALA A 381 7.60 -0.32 23.67
N ARG A 382 6.71 -1.04 24.37
CA ARG A 382 6.77 -1.21 25.83
C ARG A 382 8.03 -1.96 26.26
N ILE A 383 8.42 -3.03 25.58
CA ILE A 383 9.68 -3.75 25.86
C ILE A 383 10.89 -2.83 25.65
N LEU A 384 10.90 -2.05 24.56
CA LEU A 384 12.00 -1.14 24.24
C LEU A 384 12.18 -0.03 25.30
N ARG A 385 11.07 0.43 25.90
CA ARG A 385 11.08 1.47 26.94
C ARG A 385 11.17 0.93 28.37
N SER A 386 10.94 -0.37 28.57
CA SER A 386 11.07 -1.03 29.86
C SER A 386 12.53 -1.08 30.34
N PRO A 387 12.78 -0.97 31.67
CA PRO A 387 14.10 -1.19 32.26
C PRO A 387 14.53 -2.66 32.24
N GLU A 388 13.60 -3.58 31.93
CA GLU A 388 13.87 -5.02 31.88
C GLU A 388 13.15 -5.69 30.71
N VAL A 389 13.64 -6.87 30.34
CA VAL A 389 13.07 -7.70 29.28
C VAL A 389 12.62 -9.03 29.86
N ARG A 390 11.31 -9.16 30.08
CA ARG A 390 10.68 -10.35 30.68
C ARG A 390 10.35 -11.41 29.62
N CYS A 391 10.47 -12.69 29.98
CA CYS A 391 10.12 -13.80 29.08
C CYS A 391 8.64 -13.78 28.65
N ARG A 392 7.73 -13.44 29.58
CA ARG A 392 6.29 -13.29 29.27
C ARG A 392 6.04 -12.26 28.16
N SER A 393 6.80 -11.17 28.14
CA SER A 393 6.69 -10.14 27.10
C SER A 393 7.21 -10.64 25.74
N MET A 394 8.25 -11.48 25.72
CA MET A 394 8.75 -12.12 24.50
C MET A 394 7.77 -13.13 23.92
N ILE A 395 7.16 -13.96 24.78
CA ILE A 395 6.11 -14.91 24.38
C ILE A 395 4.91 -14.14 23.83
N LEU A 396 4.41 -13.13 24.56
CA LEU A 396 3.26 -12.33 24.11
C LEU A 396 3.52 -11.69 22.73
N LEU A 397 4.70 -11.09 22.54
CA LEU A 397 5.07 -10.49 21.26
C LEU A 397 5.20 -11.54 20.15
N GLY A 398 5.76 -12.71 20.46
CA GLY A 398 5.82 -13.85 19.54
C GLY A 398 4.43 -14.34 19.14
N VAL A 399 3.51 -14.51 20.08
CA VAL A 399 2.10 -14.90 19.82
C VAL A 399 1.43 -13.88 18.91
N LEU A 400 1.48 -12.58 19.26
CA LEU A 400 0.81 -11.53 18.49
C LEU A 400 1.31 -11.46 17.04
N LEU A 401 2.63 -11.54 16.82
CA LEU A 401 3.19 -11.57 15.47
C LEU A 401 2.90 -12.89 14.74
N SER A 402 2.83 -14.01 15.45
CA SER A 402 2.43 -15.30 14.85
C SER A 402 1.00 -15.27 14.34
N LEU A 403 0.07 -14.72 15.12
CA LEU A 403 -1.31 -14.55 14.70
C LEU A 403 -1.42 -13.56 13.53
N ALA A 404 -0.61 -12.49 13.52
CA ALA A 404 -0.55 -11.57 12.39
C ALA A 404 -0.04 -12.26 11.11
N LEU A 405 1.00 -13.11 11.22
CA LEU A 405 1.52 -13.95 10.13
C LEU A 405 0.48 -14.97 9.67
N LEU A 406 -0.27 -15.57 10.58
CA LEU A 406 -1.39 -16.46 10.25
C LEU A 406 -2.62 -15.71 9.75
N THR A 407 -2.61 -14.38 9.70
CA THR A 407 -3.68 -13.56 9.08
C THR A 407 -3.28 -13.09 7.68
N LYS A 408 -2.05 -12.59 7.51
CA LYS A 408 -1.55 -12.09 6.22
C LYS A 408 -0.02 -12.14 6.16
N VAL A 409 0.51 -12.58 5.02
CA VAL A 409 1.96 -12.72 4.78
C VAL A 409 2.71 -11.38 4.89
N THR A 410 2.03 -10.25 4.71
CA THR A 410 2.60 -8.90 4.86
C THR A 410 3.18 -8.63 6.25
N ALA A 411 2.85 -9.44 7.27
CA ALA A 411 3.48 -9.37 8.59
C ALA A 411 5.00 -9.61 8.55
N PHE A 412 5.52 -10.30 7.52
CA PHE A 412 6.96 -10.48 7.34
C PHE A 412 7.73 -9.17 7.12
N ALA A 413 7.07 -8.07 6.75
CA ALA A 413 7.71 -6.76 6.73
C ALA A 413 8.10 -6.27 8.15
N VAL A 414 7.41 -6.74 9.19
CA VAL A 414 7.57 -6.27 10.58
C VAL A 414 8.44 -7.20 11.43
N VAL A 415 8.36 -8.51 11.22
CA VAL A 415 9.13 -9.53 11.97
C VAL A 415 10.64 -9.24 12.06
N PRO A 416 11.37 -9.00 10.95
CA PRO A 416 12.81 -8.75 11.02
C PRO A 416 13.13 -7.44 11.74
N VAL A 417 12.31 -6.40 11.57
CA VAL A 417 12.47 -5.13 12.29
C VAL A 417 12.34 -5.35 13.79
N VAL A 418 11.29 -6.07 14.23
CA VAL A 418 11.10 -6.40 15.65
C VAL A 418 12.29 -7.21 16.19
N ALA A 419 12.73 -8.26 15.48
CA ALA A 419 13.86 -9.08 15.90
C ALA A 419 15.16 -8.26 16.05
N ILE A 420 15.48 -7.40 15.08
CA ILE A 420 16.66 -6.52 15.10
C ILE A 420 16.60 -5.58 16.31
N PHE A 421 15.44 -4.97 16.59
CA PHE A 421 15.30 -4.03 17.70
C PHE A 421 15.30 -4.72 19.08
N LEU A 422 14.77 -5.93 19.19
CA LEU A 422 14.90 -6.76 20.40
C LEU A 422 16.36 -7.17 20.65
N LEU A 423 17.05 -7.64 19.60
CA LEU A 423 18.47 -7.96 19.66
C LEU A 423 19.29 -6.73 20.08
N TYR A 424 19.02 -5.59 19.45
CA TYR A 424 19.65 -4.32 19.78
C TYR A 424 19.41 -3.92 21.24
N LYS A 425 18.16 -4.06 21.75
CA LYS A 425 17.84 -3.82 23.16
C LYS A 425 18.69 -4.70 24.08
N LEU A 426 18.80 -6.00 23.78
CA LEU A 426 19.49 -6.99 24.61
C LEU A 426 21.02 -6.88 24.59
N ILE A 427 21.61 -6.34 23.50
CA ILE A 427 23.07 -6.22 23.36
C ILE A 427 23.56 -4.81 23.72
N ARG A 428 22.81 -3.77 23.36
CA ARG A 428 23.29 -2.37 23.44
C ARG A 428 22.65 -1.54 24.55
N VAL A 429 21.37 -1.77 24.84
CA VAL A 429 20.60 -0.94 25.79
C VAL A 429 20.59 -1.55 27.19
N LEU A 430 20.30 -2.85 27.28
CA LEU A 430 20.38 -3.65 28.50
C LEU A 430 21.30 -4.85 28.24
N PRO A 431 22.63 -4.62 28.16
CA PRO A 431 23.60 -5.65 27.84
C PRO A 431 23.40 -6.88 28.73
N SER A 432 22.94 -7.96 28.12
CA SER A 432 22.68 -9.23 28.78
C SER A 432 23.81 -10.21 28.47
N ARG A 433 24.02 -11.21 29.33
CA ARG A 433 24.95 -12.31 29.04
C ARG A 433 24.54 -13.01 27.73
N PRO A 434 25.48 -13.50 26.89
CA PRO A 434 25.15 -14.12 25.61
C PRO A 434 24.07 -15.19 25.70
N GLY A 435 24.12 -16.09 26.69
CA GLY A 435 23.09 -17.10 26.92
C GLY A 435 21.69 -16.53 27.20
N ALA A 436 21.59 -15.39 27.89
CA ALA A 436 20.31 -14.72 28.12
C ALA A 436 19.78 -14.01 26.87
N VAL A 437 20.66 -13.52 25.99
CA VAL A 437 20.28 -12.99 24.67
C VAL A 437 19.70 -14.11 23.82
N VAL A 438 20.42 -15.23 23.71
CA VAL A 438 19.99 -16.42 22.97
C VAL A 438 18.68 -16.97 23.53
N ALA A 439 18.53 -17.11 24.85
CA ALA A 439 17.31 -17.61 25.46
C ALA A 439 16.10 -16.71 25.19
N ARG A 440 16.23 -15.39 25.33
CA ARG A 440 15.09 -14.46 25.14
C ARG A 440 14.71 -14.30 23.67
N LEU A 441 15.69 -14.15 22.79
CA LEU A 441 15.43 -14.05 21.35
C LEU A 441 14.98 -15.40 20.79
N GLY A 442 15.59 -16.49 21.25
CA GLY A 442 15.18 -17.86 20.94
C GLY A 442 13.75 -18.14 21.38
N LEU A 443 13.32 -17.69 22.56
CA LEU A 443 11.93 -17.82 23.01
C LEU A 443 10.94 -17.09 22.09
N PHE A 444 11.29 -15.87 21.66
CA PHE A 444 10.49 -15.12 20.68
C PHE A 444 10.37 -15.86 19.34
N LEU A 445 11.51 -16.32 18.78
CA LEU A 445 11.56 -17.04 17.51
C LEU A 445 10.90 -18.42 17.58
N LEU A 446 11.07 -19.13 18.69
CA LEU A 446 10.42 -20.42 18.95
C LEU A 446 8.90 -20.26 18.99
N THR A 447 8.41 -19.20 19.67
CA THR A 447 6.97 -18.91 19.69
C THR A 447 6.44 -18.65 18.28
N LEU A 448 7.18 -17.88 17.46
CA LEU A 448 6.86 -17.64 16.05
C LEU A 448 6.77 -18.93 15.24
N ALA A 449 7.80 -19.77 15.32
CA ALA A 449 7.89 -21.02 14.59
C ALA A 449 6.81 -22.03 15.05
N ALA A 450 6.56 -22.14 16.35
CA ALA A 450 5.60 -23.09 16.91
C ALA A 450 4.16 -22.76 16.49
N ILE A 451 3.78 -21.48 16.44
CA ILE A 451 2.41 -21.08 16.14
C ILE A 451 2.17 -20.93 14.64
N ALA A 452 3.07 -20.21 13.93
CA ALA A 452 2.86 -19.89 12.51
C ALA A 452 3.65 -20.80 11.56
N GLY A 453 4.74 -21.41 12.02
CA GLY A 453 5.70 -22.12 11.16
C GLY A 453 5.10 -23.31 10.41
N TRP A 454 4.14 -24.03 11.00
CA TRP A 454 3.48 -25.16 10.36
C TRP A 454 2.80 -24.79 9.03
N TYR A 455 2.20 -23.58 8.94
CA TYR A 455 1.50 -23.13 7.73
C TYR A 455 2.47 -22.86 6.58
N TYR A 456 3.59 -22.21 6.90
CA TYR A 456 4.64 -21.91 5.93
C TYR A 456 5.44 -23.15 5.53
N ALA A 457 5.67 -24.07 6.47
CA ALA A 457 6.27 -25.38 6.20
C ALA A 457 5.35 -26.22 5.29
N ARG A 458 4.04 -26.22 5.56
CA ARG A 458 3.04 -26.84 4.68
C ARG A 458 3.15 -26.29 3.25
N ASN A 459 3.15 -24.97 3.10
CA ASN A 459 3.26 -24.36 1.76
C ASN A 459 4.58 -24.75 1.07
N MET A 460 5.70 -24.79 1.80
CA MET A 460 6.97 -25.25 1.26
C MET A 460 6.90 -26.70 0.75
N ILE A 461 6.30 -27.61 1.52
CA ILE A 461 6.19 -29.03 1.16
C ILE A 461 5.35 -29.22 -0.11
N TYR A 462 4.20 -28.53 -0.21
CA TYR A 462 3.27 -28.75 -1.32
C TYR A 462 3.55 -27.92 -2.58
N PHE A 463 4.23 -26.77 -2.46
CA PHE A 463 4.39 -25.82 -3.56
C PHE A 463 5.84 -25.38 -3.80
N GLY A 464 6.80 -25.85 -3.00
CA GLY A 464 8.21 -25.44 -3.12
C GLY A 464 8.49 -23.98 -2.70
N SER A 465 7.51 -23.29 -2.12
CA SER A 465 7.63 -21.92 -1.64
C SER A 465 6.85 -21.73 -0.34
N PRO A 466 7.40 -21.03 0.68
CA PRO A 466 6.64 -20.71 1.88
C PRO A 466 5.58 -19.62 1.60
N PHE A 467 5.83 -18.78 0.59
CA PHE A 467 4.99 -17.64 0.24
C PHE A 467 4.20 -17.96 -1.03
N ILE A 468 2.89 -18.17 -0.84
CA ILE A 468 1.95 -18.47 -1.91
C ILE A 468 1.01 -17.29 -2.06
N ILE A 469 0.78 -16.91 -3.32
CA ILE A 469 -0.11 -15.82 -3.75
C ILE A 469 -0.87 -16.30 -5.00
N ASN A 470 -2.04 -15.75 -5.26
CA ASN A 470 -2.91 -16.24 -6.34
C ASN A 470 -2.32 -16.16 -7.76
N TRP A 471 -1.29 -15.34 -8.02
CA TRP A 471 -0.62 -15.25 -9.33
C TRP A 471 0.67 -16.09 -9.46
N ASN A 472 1.13 -16.77 -8.40
CA ASN A 472 2.31 -17.66 -8.46
C ASN A 472 1.95 -19.15 -8.36
N LEU A 473 0.66 -19.48 -8.50
CA LEU A 473 0.17 -20.85 -8.41
C LEU A 473 0.35 -21.59 -9.76
N PRO A 474 0.81 -22.86 -9.74
CA PRO A 474 0.87 -23.68 -10.94
C PRO A 474 -0.47 -23.73 -11.67
N GLY A 475 -0.46 -23.49 -12.99
CA GLY A 475 -1.66 -23.53 -13.84
C GLY A 475 -2.65 -22.38 -13.64
N ARG A 476 -2.33 -21.35 -12.84
CA ARG A 476 -3.18 -20.18 -12.57
C ARG A 476 -2.48 -18.86 -12.89
N VAL A 477 -1.82 -18.80 -14.05
CA VAL A 477 -1.23 -17.56 -14.53
C VAL A 477 -2.34 -16.61 -15.01
N TRP A 478 -2.33 -15.40 -14.51
CA TRP A 478 -3.21 -14.33 -14.96
C TRP A 478 -2.49 -12.99 -14.89
N TRP A 479 -2.98 -12.03 -15.67
CA TRP A 479 -2.55 -10.63 -15.62
C TRP A 479 -3.75 -9.70 -15.78
N GLN A 480 -3.57 -8.41 -15.51
CA GLN A 480 -4.57 -7.36 -15.70
C GLN A 480 -3.85 -6.09 -16.16
N ASP A 481 -4.57 -5.17 -16.81
CA ASP A 481 -4.00 -3.88 -17.21
C ASP A 481 -3.45 -3.12 -15.99
N PRO A 482 -2.33 -2.40 -16.15
CA PRO A 482 -1.55 -2.22 -17.39
C PRO A 482 -0.62 -3.39 -17.73
N GLY A 483 -0.27 -4.26 -16.78
CA GLY A 483 0.68 -5.37 -16.97
C GLY A 483 2.14 -4.94 -17.04
N PHE A 484 2.43 -3.65 -16.86
CA PHE A 484 3.76 -3.05 -16.75
C PHE A 484 3.67 -1.71 -16.01
N HIS A 485 4.79 -1.20 -15.49
CA HIS A 485 4.85 0.16 -14.94
C HIS A 485 5.98 1.00 -15.53
N THR A 486 5.78 2.32 -15.53
CA THR A 486 6.77 3.31 -15.98
C THR A 486 7.19 4.26 -14.85
N LEU A 487 8.21 5.09 -15.08
CA LEU A 487 8.56 6.18 -14.14
C LEU A 487 7.41 7.20 -14.01
N SER A 488 6.67 7.47 -15.09
CA SER A 488 5.56 8.43 -15.08
C SER A 488 4.49 8.05 -14.05
N TYR A 489 4.18 6.75 -13.92
CA TYR A 489 3.24 6.25 -12.92
C TYR A 489 3.71 6.46 -11.47
N TYR A 490 4.99 6.24 -11.18
CA TYR A 490 5.52 6.37 -9.81
C TYR A 490 5.86 7.81 -9.40
N PHE A 491 6.05 8.72 -10.34
CA PHE A 491 6.33 10.13 -10.07
C PHE A 491 5.15 11.07 -10.32
N GLY A 492 4.11 10.60 -11.01
CA GLY A 492 2.87 11.35 -11.23
C GLY A 492 2.08 11.57 -9.94
N PHE A 493 1.35 12.69 -9.90
CA PHE A 493 0.37 13.02 -8.86
C PHE A 493 -0.53 14.18 -9.35
N GLY A 494 -1.77 14.25 -8.86
CA GLY A 494 -2.65 15.39 -9.02
C GLY A 494 -4.02 15.04 -9.60
N GLN A 495 -4.14 13.87 -10.23
CA GLN A 495 -5.42 13.38 -10.74
C GLN A 495 -6.44 13.24 -9.62
N SER A 496 -6.00 12.83 -8.43
CA SER A 496 -6.86 12.68 -7.25
C SER A 496 -7.47 13.99 -6.75
N LEU A 497 -6.90 15.15 -7.11
CA LEU A 497 -7.44 16.46 -6.76
C LEU A 497 -8.55 16.93 -7.72
N GLN A 498 -8.66 16.30 -8.89
CA GLN A 498 -9.66 16.61 -9.92
C GLN A 498 -10.72 15.51 -10.03
N HIS A 499 -10.28 14.26 -10.15
CA HIS A 499 -11.07 13.05 -10.29
C HIS A 499 -10.54 11.96 -9.33
N PRO A 500 -10.94 12.00 -8.04
CA PRO A 500 -10.38 11.13 -6.99
C PRO A 500 -10.74 9.66 -7.13
N TYR A 501 -11.87 9.33 -7.73
CA TYR A 501 -12.33 7.96 -7.87
C TYR A 501 -11.59 7.29 -9.03
N PHE A 502 -11.01 6.12 -8.77
CA PHE A 502 -10.14 5.38 -9.68
C PHE A 502 -8.88 6.15 -10.12
N SER A 503 -8.46 7.18 -9.37
CA SER A 503 -7.28 7.99 -9.68
C SER A 503 -5.98 7.19 -9.68
N GLY A 504 -5.96 6.01 -9.05
CA GLY A 504 -4.83 5.09 -9.06
C GLY A 504 -4.50 4.46 -10.41
N PHE A 505 -5.36 4.67 -11.42
CA PHE A 505 -5.11 4.30 -12.80
C PHE A 505 -4.17 5.28 -13.50
N HIS A 506 -4.02 6.48 -12.93
CA HIS A 506 -3.16 7.53 -13.45
C HIS A 506 -1.77 7.51 -12.80
N SER A 507 -1.70 7.35 -11.47
CA SER A 507 -0.41 7.28 -10.77
C SER A 507 -0.47 6.53 -9.44
N PHE A 508 0.68 6.05 -8.99
CA PHE A 508 0.85 5.42 -7.68
C PHE A 508 0.43 6.34 -6.53
N TRP A 509 0.87 7.61 -6.55
CA TRP A 509 0.59 8.55 -5.48
C TRP A 509 -0.87 9.00 -5.46
N ASP A 510 -1.50 9.13 -6.63
CA ASP A 510 -2.94 9.38 -6.71
C ASP A 510 -3.73 8.22 -6.12
N SER A 511 -3.27 6.98 -6.31
CA SER A 511 -3.88 5.79 -5.71
C SER A 511 -3.78 5.79 -4.19
N ILE A 512 -2.58 6.07 -3.65
CA ILE A 512 -2.37 6.12 -2.21
C ILE A 512 -3.13 7.26 -1.59
N TYR A 513 -3.10 8.45 -2.18
CA TYR A 513 -3.78 9.61 -1.64
C TYR A 513 -5.30 9.41 -1.58
N SER A 514 -5.91 8.94 -2.69
CA SER A 514 -7.37 8.80 -2.77
C SER A 514 -7.92 7.65 -1.92
N THR A 515 -7.13 6.60 -1.67
CA THR A 515 -7.54 5.50 -0.78
C THR A 515 -7.11 5.70 0.68
N PHE A 516 -6.19 6.63 0.96
CA PHE A 516 -5.82 6.98 2.33
C PHE A 516 -6.81 7.98 2.95
N TRP A 517 -7.15 9.03 2.20
CA TRP A 517 -8.01 10.14 2.64
C TRP A 517 -9.47 10.02 2.18
N GLY A 518 -9.84 8.91 1.56
CA GLY A 518 -11.21 8.59 1.18
C GLY A 518 -11.29 7.16 0.71
N ASP A 519 -12.40 6.79 0.07
CA ASP A 519 -12.47 5.54 -0.67
C ASP A 519 -12.48 5.79 -2.18
N GLY A 520 -11.28 6.08 -2.70
CA GLY A 520 -11.05 6.24 -4.13
C GLY A 520 -11.30 4.98 -4.97
N TYR A 521 -11.45 3.79 -4.35
CA TYR A 521 -11.68 2.54 -5.07
C TYR A 521 -13.03 1.87 -4.85
N LEU A 522 -13.96 2.53 -4.15
CA LEU A 522 -15.34 2.09 -3.94
C LEU A 522 -15.41 0.69 -3.31
N ALA A 523 -15.53 0.64 -1.99
CA ALA A 523 -15.37 -0.56 -1.18
C ALA A 523 -14.00 -1.26 -1.33
N GLY A 524 -13.00 -0.54 -1.87
CA GLY A 524 -11.70 -1.10 -2.22
C GLY A 524 -11.70 -2.04 -3.44
N GLU A 525 -12.79 -2.14 -4.21
CA GLU A 525 -12.93 -3.09 -5.32
C GLU A 525 -12.19 -2.66 -6.61
N ALA A 526 -12.07 -1.36 -6.87
CA ALA A 526 -11.65 -0.80 -8.16
C ALA A 526 -12.65 -1.07 -9.32
N PHE A 527 -13.94 -1.24 -8.97
CA PHE A 527 -15.07 -1.36 -9.90
C PHE A 527 -16.26 -0.51 -9.44
N LEU A 528 -17.15 -0.16 -10.37
CA LEU A 528 -18.38 0.58 -10.04
C LEU A 528 -19.36 -0.21 -9.16
N SER A 529 -19.27 -1.55 -9.14
CA SER A 529 -20.07 -2.43 -8.28
C SER A 529 -19.92 -2.12 -6.80
N GLY A 530 -18.74 -1.64 -6.39
CA GLY A 530 -18.47 -1.26 -5.01
C GLY A 530 -19.21 0.01 -4.56
N ARG A 531 -19.86 0.75 -5.46
CA ARG A 531 -20.63 1.95 -5.11
C ARG A 531 -21.92 1.56 -4.39
N HIS A 532 -22.19 2.23 -3.27
CA HIS A 532 -23.42 2.04 -2.50
C HIS A 532 -23.93 3.35 -1.86
N PRO A 533 -25.21 3.46 -1.47
CA PRO A 533 -25.79 4.73 -1.02
C PRO A 533 -25.41 5.13 0.41
N PHE A 534 -24.82 4.24 1.21
CA PHE A 534 -24.52 4.50 2.62
C PHE A 534 -23.37 5.51 2.87
N TRP A 535 -22.59 5.86 1.86
CA TRP A 535 -21.55 6.90 1.96
C TRP A 535 -21.95 8.17 1.22
N ASN A 536 -21.47 9.29 1.73
CA ASN A 536 -21.68 10.59 1.16
C ASN A 536 -20.47 10.99 0.29
N TYR A 537 -20.59 10.71 -1.02
CA TYR A 537 -19.52 10.99 -1.99
C TYR A 537 -19.26 12.49 -2.19
N ASP A 538 -20.21 13.38 -1.88
CA ASP A 538 -19.97 14.83 -1.95
C ASP A 538 -19.02 15.27 -0.83
N TYR A 539 -19.29 14.92 0.43
CA TYR A 539 -18.36 15.22 1.51
C TYR A 539 -17.00 14.55 1.30
N MET A 540 -16.99 13.29 0.84
CA MET A 540 -15.76 12.56 0.55
C MET A 540 -14.92 13.26 -0.51
N SER A 541 -15.55 13.78 -1.57
CA SER A 541 -14.85 14.49 -2.64
C SER A 541 -14.16 15.77 -2.12
N VAL A 542 -14.78 16.49 -1.18
CA VAL A 542 -14.17 17.67 -0.56
C VAL A 542 -12.95 17.32 0.29
N VAL A 543 -12.96 16.15 0.95
CA VAL A 543 -11.84 15.71 1.80
C VAL A 543 -10.54 15.67 1.01
N TYR A 544 -10.54 15.28 -0.26
CA TYR A 544 -9.32 15.23 -1.06
C TYR A 544 -8.64 16.59 -1.27
N LEU A 545 -9.36 17.72 -1.18
CA LEU A 545 -8.72 19.04 -1.15
C LEU A 545 -8.30 19.41 0.27
N LEU A 546 -9.17 19.16 1.26
CA LEU A 546 -8.91 19.49 2.66
C LEU A 546 -7.75 18.70 3.26
N ALA A 547 -7.47 17.50 2.77
CA ALA A 547 -6.45 16.62 3.28
C ALA A 547 -5.04 16.94 2.79
N LEU A 548 -4.87 17.82 1.79
CA LEU A 548 -3.56 18.14 1.23
C LEU A 548 -2.62 18.76 2.29
N PRO A 549 -3.05 19.76 3.10
CA PRO A 549 -2.23 20.23 4.22
C PRO A 549 -2.01 19.15 5.29
N ALA A 550 -2.99 18.25 5.51
CA ALA A 550 -2.85 17.16 6.48
C ALA A 550 -1.75 16.17 6.07
N THR A 551 -1.62 15.83 4.78
CA THR A 551 -0.50 15.07 4.24
C THR A 551 0.84 15.77 4.50
N GLY A 552 0.90 17.09 4.27
CA GLY A 552 2.08 17.89 4.63
C GLY A 552 2.43 17.81 6.12
N PHE A 553 1.43 17.84 7.00
CA PHE A 553 1.64 17.70 8.45
C PHE A 553 2.08 16.30 8.86
N LEU A 554 1.57 15.24 8.21
CA LEU A 554 2.08 13.87 8.39
C LEU A 554 3.58 13.80 8.02
N LEU A 555 3.99 14.42 6.91
CA LEU A 555 5.39 14.49 6.48
C LEU A 555 6.27 15.26 7.46
N ILE A 556 5.80 16.40 7.98
CA ILE A 556 6.49 17.13 9.07
C ILE A 556 6.68 16.21 10.26
N GLY A 557 5.64 15.47 10.65
CA GLY A 557 5.70 14.48 11.73
C GLY A 557 6.76 13.40 11.49
N LEU A 558 6.81 12.83 10.28
CA LEU A 558 7.82 11.84 9.90
C LEU A 558 9.24 12.42 9.97
N VAL A 559 9.47 13.62 9.42
CA VAL A 559 10.77 14.30 9.46
C VAL A 559 11.21 14.56 10.91
N GLN A 560 10.29 14.97 11.78
CA GLN A 560 10.58 15.15 13.21
C GLN A 560 10.84 13.81 13.91
N GLY A 561 10.12 12.75 13.54
CA GLY A 561 10.38 11.39 14.01
C GLY A 561 11.78 10.90 13.66
N ILE A 562 12.22 11.12 12.41
CA ILE A 562 13.58 10.84 11.95
C ILE A 562 14.58 11.67 12.75
N ARG A 563 14.35 12.98 12.90
CA ARG A 563 15.22 13.85 13.72
C ARG A 563 15.35 13.31 15.15
N LEU A 564 14.26 12.87 15.79
CA LEU A 564 14.28 12.30 17.13
C LEU A 564 14.99 10.93 17.18
N ALA A 565 14.86 10.11 16.13
CA ALA A 565 15.57 8.84 15.99
C ALA A 565 17.12 9.00 15.88
N PHE A 566 17.60 10.11 15.32
CA PHE A 566 19.04 10.38 15.18
C PHE A 566 19.61 11.29 16.27
N ARG A 567 18.84 12.29 16.72
CA ARG A 567 19.31 13.39 17.59
C ARG A 567 18.60 13.47 18.94
N GLY A 568 17.71 12.53 19.27
CA GLY A 568 17.02 12.49 20.56
C GLY A 568 17.99 12.42 21.74
N LYS A 569 17.75 13.24 22.78
CA LYS A 569 18.59 13.32 23.99
C LYS A 569 18.50 12.04 24.83
N GLU A 570 17.28 11.53 25.02
CA GLU A 570 17.03 10.29 25.75
C GLU A 570 17.20 9.07 24.86
N TRP A 571 18.07 8.15 25.29
CA TRP A 571 18.42 6.99 24.48
C TRP A 571 17.27 6.01 24.25
N ASN A 572 16.50 5.67 25.29
CA ASN A 572 15.37 4.75 25.16
C ASN A 572 14.29 5.34 24.23
N SER A 573 14.02 6.63 24.37
CA SER A 573 13.11 7.37 23.48
C SER A 573 13.62 7.33 22.03
N ARG A 574 14.92 7.58 21.82
CA ARG A 574 15.58 7.55 20.51
C ARG A 574 15.43 6.19 19.80
N VAL A 575 15.62 5.08 20.52
CA VAL A 575 15.45 3.73 19.95
C VAL A 575 13.98 3.47 19.57
N SER A 576 13.02 3.91 20.38
CA SER A 576 11.59 3.80 20.04
C SER A 576 11.23 4.61 18.79
N TRP A 577 11.79 5.81 18.61
CA TRP A 577 11.60 6.60 17.38
C TRP A 577 12.20 5.90 16.16
N ALA A 578 13.43 5.39 16.27
CA ALA A 578 14.07 4.63 15.20
C ALA A 578 13.25 3.38 14.81
N PHE A 579 12.71 2.67 15.80
CA PHE A 579 11.85 1.51 15.59
C PHE A 579 10.63 1.89 14.75
N PHE A 580 9.90 2.93 15.12
CA PHE A 580 8.70 3.36 14.40
C PHE A 580 8.99 3.87 12.98
N VAL A 581 10.10 4.60 12.80
CA VAL A 581 10.53 5.07 11.47
C VAL A 581 10.86 3.88 10.58
N ILE A 582 11.66 2.94 11.07
CA ILE A 582 12.09 1.76 10.28
C ILE A 582 10.92 0.82 10.04
N THR A 583 9.99 0.64 10.97
CA THR A 583 8.78 -0.15 10.77
C THR A 583 7.89 0.46 9.69
N LEU A 584 7.59 1.76 9.76
CA LEU A 584 6.80 2.44 8.72
C LEU A 584 7.47 2.29 7.35
N TYR A 585 8.79 2.50 7.32
CA TYR A 585 9.59 2.39 6.12
C TYR A 585 9.60 0.97 5.54
N ALA A 586 9.76 -0.06 6.37
CA ALA A 586 9.76 -1.45 5.94
C ALA A 586 8.40 -1.88 5.37
N ILE A 587 7.30 -1.46 6.00
CA ILE A 587 5.93 -1.73 5.49
C ILE A 587 5.74 -1.03 4.13
N PHE A 588 6.14 0.25 4.02
CA PHE A 588 6.04 1.01 2.78
C PHE A 588 6.91 0.41 1.66
N ALA A 589 8.15 0.04 1.95
CA ALA A 589 9.06 -0.58 0.97
C ALA A 589 8.55 -1.94 0.49
N PHE A 590 8.02 -2.77 1.39
CA PHE A 590 7.41 -4.05 1.03
C PHE A 590 6.20 -3.84 0.12
N PHE A 591 5.34 -2.89 0.45
CA PHE A 591 4.18 -2.53 -0.35
C PHE A 591 4.58 -2.00 -1.74
N LEU A 592 5.53 -1.06 -1.81
CA LEU A 592 6.04 -0.50 -3.07
C LEU A 592 6.61 -1.61 -3.97
N TYR A 593 7.43 -2.50 -3.41
CA TYR A 593 7.94 -3.66 -4.13
C TYR A 593 6.82 -4.57 -4.65
N GLY A 594 5.76 -4.77 -3.85
CA GLY A 594 4.56 -5.50 -4.28
C GLY A 594 3.89 -4.91 -5.52
N THR A 595 3.82 -3.57 -5.64
CA THR A 595 3.28 -2.91 -6.84
C THR A 595 4.14 -3.10 -8.08
N LEU A 596 5.47 -3.19 -7.92
CA LEU A 596 6.38 -3.47 -9.03
C LEU A 596 6.28 -4.92 -9.51
N LYS A 597 6.08 -5.86 -8.57
CA LYS A 597 5.98 -7.28 -8.88
C LYS A 597 4.63 -7.64 -9.50
N VAL A 598 3.57 -6.89 -9.18
CA VAL A 598 2.20 -7.08 -9.69
C VAL A 598 1.71 -5.77 -10.29
N PRO A 599 2.04 -5.50 -11.56
CA PRO A 599 1.79 -4.22 -12.21
C PRO A 599 0.35 -4.11 -12.71
N VAL A 600 -0.62 -4.09 -11.79
CA VAL A 600 -2.05 -3.96 -12.09
C VAL A 600 -2.62 -2.71 -11.44
N TYR A 601 -3.55 -2.02 -12.10
CA TYR A 601 -4.11 -0.76 -11.57
C TYR A 601 -4.70 -0.92 -10.15
N GLY A 602 -5.31 -2.08 -9.87
CA GLY A 602 -5.89 -2.40 -8.58
C GLY A 602 -4.89 -2.69 -7.45
N GLN A 603 -3.57 -2.70 -7.69
CA GLN A 603 -2.59 -3.12 -6.66
C GLN A 603 -2.24 -2.01 -5.67
N ALA A 604 -2.14 -0.77 -6.14
CA ALA A 604 -1.70 0.34 -5.30
C ALA A 604 -2.85 0.80 -4.39
N LYS A 605 -3.03 0.22 -3.20
CA LYS A 605 -4.13 0.58 -2.28
C LYS A 605 -3.60 0.93 -0.89
N ALA A 606 -3.96 2.10 -0.37
CA ALA A 606 -3.46 2.58 0.92
C ALA A 606 -3.85 1.68 2.10
N PHE A 607 -4.96 0.95 2.02
CA PHE A 607 -5.33 0.00 3.08
C PHE A 607 -4.36 -1.19 3.20
N TYR A 608 -3.48 -1.46 2.22
CA TYR A 608 -2.35 -2.37 2.43
C TYR A 608 -1.30 -1.81 3.40
N LEU A 609 -1.31 -0.50 3.65
CA LEU A 609 -0.55 0.18 4.70
C LEU A 609 -1.33 0.31 6.02
N LEU A 610 -2.51 -0.30 6.17
CA LEU A 610 -3.29 -0.24 7.41
C LEU A 610 -2.51 -0.82 8.60
N SER A 611 -1.63 -1.79 8.38
CA SER A 611 -0.69 -2.31 9.39
C SER A 611 0.29 -1.24 9.91
N ALA A 612 0.50 -0.15 9.17
CA ALA A 612 1.27 1.02 9.58
C ALA A 612 0.41 2.11 10.26
N MET A 613 -0.86 1.86 10.56
CA MET A 613 -1.75 2.84 11.21
C MET A 613 -1.18 3.37 12.54
N ALA A 614 -0.56 2.48 13.33
CA ALA A 614 0.11 2.85 14.57
C ALA A 614 1.22 3.92 14.37
N PRO A 615 2.25 3.69 13.53
CA PRO A 615 3.25 4.72 13.26
C PRO A 615 2.68 5.96 12.55
N ILE A 616 1.76 5.80 11.61
CA ILE A 616 1.09 6.92 10.92
C ILE A 616 0.42 7.85 11.94
N THR A 617 -0.28 7.29 12.92
CA THR A 617 -0.94 8.07 13.97
C THR A 617 0.07 8.79 14.87
N VAL A 618 1.14 8.11 15.28
CA VAL A 618 2.19 8.71 16.14
C VAL A 618 2.88 9.87 15.41
N PHE A 619 3.21 9.69 14.14
CA PHE A 619 3.82 10.77 13.34
C PHE A 619 2.83 11.88 13.03
N GLY A 620 1.57 11.58 12.74
CA GLY A 620 0.56 12.62 12.54
C GLY A 620 0.30 13.46 13.78
N ALA A 621 0.23 12.85 14.95
CA ALA A 621 0.16 13.57 16.22
C ALA A 621 1.40 14.44 16.46
N LEU A 622 2.60 13.95 16.11
CA LEU A 622 3.84 14.70 16.19
C LEU A 622 3.82 15.92 15.26
N GLY A 623 3.44 15.73 14.01
CA GLY A 623 3.41 16.78 12.98
C GLY A 623 2.40 17.88 13.28
N LEU A 624 1.15 17.50 13.60
CA LEU A 624 0.11 18.45 14.02
C LEU A 624 0.49 19.17 15.33
N GLY A 625 1.18 18.48 16.24
CA GLY A 625 1.76 19.08 17.44
C GLY A 625 2.80 20.16 17.13
N VAL A 626 3.70 19.91 16.18
CA VAL A 626 4.73 20.87 15.76
C VAL A 626 4.10 22.12 15.15
N VAL A 627 3.11 21.96 14.27
CA VAL A 627 2.40 23.08 13.65
C VAL A 627 1.66 23.91 14.70
N ARG A 628 0.98 23.25 15.64
CA ARG A 628 0.36 23.93 16.79
C ARG A 628 1.39 24.75 17.57
N ASP A 629 2.56 24.19 17.83
CA ASP A 629 3.61 24.84 18.61
C ASP A 629 4.17 26.07 17.87
N TRP A 630 4.30 26.01 16.53
CA TRP A 630 4.64 27.18 15.70
C TRP A 630 3.58 28.28 15.78
N LEU A 631 2.30 27.90 15.81
CA LEU A 631 1.15 28.81 15.91
C LEU A 631 0.85 29.27 17.34
N ALA A 632 1.68 28.91 18.34
CA ALA A 632 1.43 29.27 19.74
C ALA A 632 1.58 30.78 20.00
N SER A 633 2.39 31.48 19.20
CA SER A 633 2.65 32.93 19.34
C SER A 633 1.36 33.76 19.32
N PRO A 634 1.17 34.72 20.24
CA PRO A 634 0.00 35.61 20.24
C PRO A 634 -0.19 36.37 18.91
N ARG A 635 0.91 36.69 18.22
CA ARG A 635 0.89 37.39 16.92
C ARG A 635 0.25 36.56 15.80
N LEU A 636 0.15 35.24 15.98
CA LEU A 636 -0.42 34.31 15.00
C LEU A 636 -1.84 33.87 15.37
N MET A 637 -2.56 34.62 16.22
CA MET A 637 -3.89 34.24 16.70
C MET A 637 -4.89 33.99 15.56
N VAL A 638 -4.89 34.83 14.51
CA VAL A 638 -5.76 34.66 13.33
C VAL A 638 -5.40 33.38 12.56
N VAL A 639 -4.11 33.18 12.25
CA VAL A 639 -3.64 31.98 11.55
C VAL A 639 -3.96 30.72 12.35
N ARG A 640 -3.80 30.77 13.67
CA ARG A 640 -4.17 29.69 14.59
C ARG A 640 -5.67 29.39 14.53
N ALA A 641 -6.53 30.40 14.54
CA ALA A 641 -7.98 30.21 14.39
C ALA A 641 -8.30 29.52 13.05
N LEU A 642 -7.75 30.02 11.94
CA LEU A 642 -7.92 29.41 10.62
C LEU A 642 -7.48 27.95 10.58
N PHE A 643 -6.34 27.62 11.20
CA PHE A 643 -5.85 26.24 11.32
C PHE A 643 -6.85 25.33 12.04
N TYR A 644 -7.46 25.77 13.14
CA TYR A 644 -8.45 24.96 13.85
C TYR A 644 -9.80 24.90 13.13
N GLY A 645 -10.19 25.97 12.44
CA GLY A 645 -11.32 25.97 11.51
C GLY A 645 -11.14 24.89 10.44
N TRP A 646 -9.97 24.87 9.79
CA TRP A 646 -9.63 23.87 8.78
C TRP A 646 -9.58 22.46 9.38
N LEU A 647 -8.94 22.27 10.54
CA LEU A 647 -8.79 20.95 11.16
C LEU A 647 -10.14 20.34 11.52
N GLY A 648 -11.05 21.14 12.09
CA GLY A 648 -12.41 20.70 12.38
C GLY A 648 -13.20 20.40 11.10
N THR A 649 -13.07 21.27 10.08
CA THR A 649 -13.71 21.04 8.76
C THR A 649 -13.25 19.74 8.12
N LEU A 650 -11.95 19.43 8.16
CA LEU A 650 -11.39 18.18 7.64
C LEU A 650 -11.99 16.96 8.35
N PHE A 651 -11.87 16.88 9.67
CA PHE A 651 -12.30 15.69 10.42
C PHE A 651 -13.82 15.50 10.40
N THR A 652 -14.58 16.59 10.48
CA THR A 652 -16.05 16.52 10.34
C THR A 652 -16.45 16.11 8.92
N SER A 653 -15.80 16.64 7.87
CA SER A 653 -16.09 16.21 6.49
C SER A 653 -15.75 14.74 6.28
N ILE A 654 -14.64 14.24 6.85
CA ILE A 654 -14.34 12.82 6.84
C ILE A 654 -15.46 12.02 7.50
N TYR A 655 -15.87 12.40 8.72
CA TYR A 655 -16.93 11.67 9.40
C TYR A 655 -18.26 11.68 8.62
N LEU A 656 -18.65 12.84 8.09
CA LEU A 656 -19.85 12.99 7.26
C LEU A 656 -19.76 12.23 5.93
N SER A 657 -18.56 11.94 5.43
CA SER A 657 -18.38 11.07 4.26
C SER A 657 -18.91 9.65 4.50
N PHE A 658 -18.88 9.18 5.74
CA PHE A 658 -19.29 7.82 6.12
C PHE A 658 -20.61 7.79 6.92
N ALA A 659 -20.92 8.86 7.64
CA ALA A 659 -22.11 8.99 8.47
C ALA A 659 -23.28 9.72 7.79
N GLY A 660 -22.99 10.61 6.85
CA GLY A 660 -23.96 11.56 6.29
C GLY A 660 -24.77 11.03 5.12
#